data_AF-A0A858RRT5-F1
#
_entry.id   AF-A0A858RRT5-F1
#
_cell.length_a   1.000
_cell.length_b   1.000
_cell.length_c   1.000
_cell.angle_alpha   90.00
_cell.angle_beta   90.00
_cell.angle_gamma   90.00
#
_symmetry.space_group_name_H-M   'P 1'
#
loop_
_entity.id
_entity.type
_entity.pdbx_description
1 polymer ?
#
loop_
_entity_poly.entity_id
_entity_poly.type
_entity_poly.pdbx_seq_one_letter_code
_entity_poly.pdbx_strand_id
1 'polypeptide(L)'
;MKTRLSLLILASSVVLATAAEEKQPAPDLGTLVAMGGSANPPAEKAPANPEGLRAYVFETVDTYSGKVGLAELLRRAGFHVEPLPLDRPPYVKGSDPETDVDLIAFGSFASQSKEYKDYMAAYGEDLDDFIDRAGLLIQFAQADQDELKPPFLPDTQEATRSDIDFPRAQILAPQHAILAGVPKSADGKTLSFVLSEKAEKNAKNTQWESFVQFHGFEVLLSGDTQARFPGLMEGAYGQGRFFVSALAVDKILKPADQSEVATESLKKFNEPFFANLYRYAATVRDRKAPALDLTPQPGSSEIKEGSWTLVLLPDTQIYSQNFPGIFDSQTSWILNNARTRNIRYVMHLGDIVNVNSIPEWQNARRSMGALDGKLPYSLVPGNHDYGPGGNAATRDTFMNDYFHEEDYRAWPSFGGAMEPGKMDNTFHLFEAGGVKWIIVCLEWGPRDATIAWANEVMAKHKDRKGILVTHAFMNNNDLRYDYTDKVNPQAYNPHSYRTPGGMNDGEQLWQKLVKKNNFVLTVNGHVLGDGTGYRMDQNDAGQPVHQMLANYQFRKLGGEGYLRTLEFQPDNKTVVVKSYSTIYGNYLLETDQDFSFQLDLGAKDSDGDGVFDYFDADLDDDKDGLNNHDEFVKYGTSASSADTDRDGLGDAAEIAAGTNALFNDGTVIDAVKQNRKGFGLHSDEDLRKAVPDAFHGE
;
A
#
# COMPACT_ATOMS: atom_id res chain seq x y z
N MET A 1 -3.15 71.07 -25.42
CA MET A 1 -3.74 70.88 -26.76
C MET A 1 -4.93 69.93 -26.58
N LYS A 2 -6.14 70.46 -26.35
CA LYS A 2 -7.19 70.80 -27.36
C LYS A 2 -7.78 69.54 -28.03
N THR A 3 -9.08 69.23 -28.08
CA THR A 3 -10.34 69.66 -27.41
C THR A 3 -11.48 68.92 -28.13
N ARG A 4 -12.56 68.53 -27.42
CA ARG A 4 -14.00 68.85 -27.71
C ARG A 4 -14.92 67.93 -26.87
N LEU A 5 -15.68 68.49 -25.92
CA LEU A 5 -17.07 69.00 -26.01
C LEU A 5 -18.09 67.83 -26.01
N SER A 6 -19.13 67.74 -25.17
CA SER A 6 -19.98 68.81 -24.63
C SER A 6 -20.73 68.40 -23.34
N LEU A 7 -21.10 69.46 -22.62
CA LEU A 7 -21.97 69.62 -21.45
C LEU A 7 -23.46 69.36 -21.79
N LEU A 8 -24.26 68.73 -20.92
CA LEU A 8 -25.45 69.36 -20.27
C LEU A 8 -26.19 68.42 -19.29
N ILE A 9 -26.78 69.09 -18.30
CA ILE A 9 -27.45 68.68 -17.07
C ILE A 9 -28.88 68.17 -17.33
N LEU A 10 -29.35 67.17 -16.57
CA LEU A 10 -30.73 67.12 -16.06
C LEU A 10 -30.87 66.19 -14.85
N ALA A 11 -31.45 66.74 -13.79
CA ALA A 11 -31.78 66.06 -12.55
C ALA A 11 -32.84 64.96 -12.76
N SER A 12 -32.75 63.87 -12.00
CA SER A 12 -33.95 63.12 -11.60
C SER A 12 -33.69 62.26 -10.36
N SER A 13 -34.61 62.45 -9.42
CA SER A 13 -34.86 61.77 -8.16
C SER A 13 -34.76 60.25 -8.26
N VAL A 14 -34.02 59.64 -7.33
CA VAL A 14 -34.06 58.19 -7.09
C VAL A 14 -35.36 57.88 -6.33
N VAL A 15 -36.33 57.33 -7.05
CA VAL A 15 -37.52 56.67 -6.49
C VAL A 15 -37.18 55.19 -6.32
N LEU A 16 -37.34 54.68 -5.09
CA LEU A 16 -37.35 53.25 -4.81
C LEU A 16 -38.46 52.58 -5.64
N ALA A 17 -38.08 51.63 -6.48
CA ALA A 17 -39.01 50.68 -7.09
C ALA A 17 -38.64 49.27 -6.62
N THR A 18 -39.49 48.73 -5.75
CA THR A 18 -39.57 47.32 -5.39
C THR A 18 -39.90 46.50 -6.64
N ALA A 19 -38.97 45.65 -7.09
CA ALA A 19 -39.29 44.63 -8.09
C ALA A 19 -39.92 43.43 -7.38
N ALA A 20 -41.19 43.19 -7.69
CA ALA A 20 -41.91 42.00 -7.28
C ALA A 20 -41.30 40.76 -7.95
N GLU A 21 -41.08 39.72 -7.16
CA GLU A 21 -40.76 38.36 -7.62
C GLU A 21 -41.94 37.83 -8.45
N GLU A 22 -41.77 37.75 -9.76
CA GLU A 22 -42.68 37.03 -10.64
C GLU A 22 -42.45 35.53 -10.43
N LYS A 23 -43.25 34.91 -9.54
CA LYS A 23 -43.32 33.44 -9.45
C LYS A 23 -43.81 32.89 -10.78
N GLN A 24 -42.91 32.29 -11.55
CA GLN A 24 -43.32 31.42 -12.66
C GLN A 24 -44.23 30.31 -12.11
N PRO A 25 -45.35 30.00 -12.77
CA PRO A 25 -46.18 28.87 -12.37
C PRO A 25 -45.40 27.58 -12.56
N ALA A 26 -45.51 26.67 -11.59
CA ALA A 26 -44.97 25.32 -11.69
C ALA A 26 -45.51 24.66 -12.97
N PRO A 27 -44.66 24.03 -13.80
CA PRO A 27 -45.12 23.37 -15.01
C PRO A 27 -46.11 22.26 -14.65
N ASP A 28 -47.19 22.22 -15.41
CA ASP A 28 -48.23 21.18 -15.35
C ASP A 28 -47.58 19.81 -15.66
N LEU A 29 -47.47 18.97 -14.63
CA LEU A 29 -47.01 17.58 -14.73
C LEU A 29 -48.13 16.76 -15.36
N GLY A 30 -48.28 16.87 -16.69
CA GLY A 30 -49.08 15.93 -17.47
C GLY A 30 -48.67 14.49 -17.15
N THR A 31 -49.66 13.62 -16.96
CA THR A 31 -49.55 12.19 -16.61
C THR A 31 -48.27 11.52 -17.13
N LEU A 32 -47.29 11.37 -16.22
CA LEU A 32 -46.03 10.67 -16.44
C LEU A 32 -46.29 9.16 -16.55
N VAL A 33 -45.69 8.51 -17.55
CA VAL A 33 -45.54 7.05 -17.56
C VAL A 33 -44.64 6.69 -16.38
N ALA A 34 -44.96 5.64 -15.63
CA ALA A 34 -44.28 5.27 -14.39
C ALA A 34 -42.78 4.95 -14.60
N MET A 35 -41.92 5.96 -14.52
CA MET A 35 -40.46 5.83 -14.48
C MET A 35 -40.07 5.02 -13.24
N GLY A 36 -39.42 3.85 -13.40
CA GLY A 36 -39.04 2.98 -12.28
C GLY A 36 -39.97 1.78 -12.00
N GLY A 37 -40.92 1.49 -12.89
CA GLY A 37 -41.76 0.27 -12.80
C GLY A 37 -41.10 -1.01 -13.34
N SER A 38 -40.00 -0.91 -14.09
CA SER A 38 -39.27 -2.03 -14.69
C SER A 38 -37.76 -1.78 -14.66
N ALA A 39 -36.97 -2.86 -14.66
CA ALA A 39 -35.59 -2.74 -15.09
C ALA A 39 -35.59 -2.10 -16.48
N ASN A 40 -34.74 -1.09 -16.70
CA ASN A 40 -34.67 -0.34 -17.95
C ASN A 40 -35.88 0.60 -18.18
N PRO A 41 -35.85 1.88 -17.72
CA PRO A 41 -36.98 2.81 -17.82
C PRO A 41 -37.32 3.17 -19.28
N PRO A 42 -38.59 3.49 -19.61
CA PRO A 42 -38.98 3.91 -20.95
C PRO A 42 -38.36 5.28 -21.31
N ALA A 43 -38.15 5.52 -22.61
CA ALA A 43 -37.52 6.76 -23.08
C ALA A 43 -38.41 7.98 -22.80
N GLU A 44 -37.86 9.01 -22.15
CA GLU A 44 -38.58 10.25 -21.83
C GLU A 44 -37.69 11.49 -22.04
N LYS A 45 -38.20 12.47 -22.79
CA LYS A 45 -37.53 13.78 -22.94
C LYS A 45 -37.81 14.64 -21.73
N ALA A 46 -36.79 15.28 -21.17
CA ALA A 46 -36.97 16.29 -20.12
C ALA A 46 -37.68 17.52 -20.71
N PRO A 47 -38.94 17.83 -20.33
CA PRO A 47 -39.68 18.96 -20.90
C PRO A 47 -39.01 20.31 -20.60
N ALA A 48 -38.21 20.36 -19.52
CA ALA A 48 -37.42 21.53 -19.12
C ALA A 48 -36.20 21.79 -20.02
N ASN A 49 -35.79 20.82 -20.86
CA ASN A 49 -34.60 20.94 -21.71
C ASN A 49 -34.75 20.13 -23.02
N PRO A 50 -35.41 20.68 -24.05
CA PRO A 50 -35.68 19.97 -25.30
C PRO A 50 -34.44 19.61 -26.13
N GLU A 51 -33.29 20.26 -25.88
CA GLU A 51 -31.95 19.96 -26.46
C GLU A 51 -31.05 19.25 -25.41
N GLY A 52 -31.65 18.56 -24.45
CA GLY A 52 -30.97 17.95 -23.30
C GLY A 52 -30.02 16.80 -23.66
N LEU A 53 -29.07 16.54 -22.76
CA LEU A 53 -28.14 15.42 -22.88
C LEU A 53 -28.88 14.08 -22.77
N ARG A 54 -28.43 13.06 -23.49
CA ARG A 54 -29.02 11.72 -23.50
C ARG A 54 -28.30 10.82 -22.51
N ALA A 55 -29.06 10.00 -21.78
CA ALA A 55 -28.50 9.06 -20.81
C ALA A 55 -29.11 7.67 -20.97
N TYR A 56 -28.26 6.65 -21.16
CA TYR A 56 -28.68 5.26 -20.93
C TYR A 56 -28.68 4.95 -19.44
N VAL A 57 -29.76 4.34 -18.97
CA VAL A 57 -29.90 3.97 -17.56
C VAL A 57 -30.23 2.49 -17.45
N PHE A 58 -29.45 1.80 -16.62
CA PHE A 58 -29.81 0.47 -16.14
C PHE A 58 -29.94 0.52 -14.61
N GLU A 59 -31.15 0.32 -14.12
CA GLU A 59 -31.42 0.15 -12.70
C GLU A 59 -32.38 -1.01 -12.47
N THR A 60 -32.32 -1.58 -11.27
CA THR A 60 -33.22 -2.64 -10.82
C THR A 60 -33.85 -2.24 -9.48
N VAL A 61 -34.97 -2.89 -9.16
CA VAL A 61 -35.53 -2.80 -7.81
C VAL A 61 -34.52 -3.42 -6.86
N ASP A 62 -34.01 -2.62 -5.94
CA ASP A 62 -33.11 -3.11 -4.90
C ASP A 62 -33.84 -4.16 -4.06
N THR A 63 -33.27 -5.37 -3.99
CA THR A 63 -33.88 -6.50 -3.27
C THR A 63 -33.99 -6.27 -1.76
N TYR A 64 -33.18 -5.38 -1.20
CA TYR A 64 -33.19 -5.06 0.23
C TYR A 64 -34.19 -3.96 0.56
N SER A 65 -34.14 -2.84 -0.14
CA SER A 65 -35.01 -1.69 0.17
C SER A 65 -36.36 -1.72 -0.57
N GLY A 66 -36.48 -2.48 -1.67
CA GLY A 66 -37.64 -2.49 -2.54
C GLY A 66 -37.84 -1.17 -3.30
N LYS A 67 -36.77 -0.43 -3.56
CA LYS A 67 -36.79 0.93 -4.12
C LYS A 67 -36.03 1.04 -5.46
N VAL A 68 -36.30 2.12 -6.19
CA VAL A 68 -35.67 2.54 -7.46
C VAL A 68 -35.54 4.07 -7.46
N GLY A 69 -35.02 4.68 -8.52
CA GLY A 69 -35.12 6.13 -8.68
C GLY A 69 -34.02 6.80 -9.49
N LEU A 70 -33.04 6.05 -10.00
CA LEU A 70 -31.92 6.63 -10.74
C LEU A 70 -32.41 7.38 -11.99
N ALA A 71 -33.31 6.77 -12.75
CA ALA A 71 -33.90 7.37 -13.94
C ALA A 71 -34.58 8.71 -13.63
N GLU A 72 -35.36 8.76 -12.55
CA GLU A 72 -36.07 9.98 -12.16
C GLU A 72 -35.12 11.09 -11.71
N LEU A 73 -34.05 10.74 -11.00
CA LEU A 73 -33.01 11.70 -10.59
C LEU A 73 -32.29 12.32 -11.79
N LEU A 74 -31.96 11.51 -12.80
CA LEU A 74 -31.34 11.98 -14.04
C LEU A 74 -32.31 12.85 -14.87
N ARG A 75 -33.58 12.46 -14.96
CA ARG A 75 -34.62 13.26 -15.64
C ARG A 75 -34.81 14.61 -14.96
N ARG A 76 -34.87 14.65 -13.62
CA ARG A 76 -34.93 15.90 -12.83
C ARG A 76 -33.74 16.82 -13.08
N ALA A 77 -32.55 16.25 -13.32
CA ALA A 77 -31.34 16.99 -13.67
C ALA A 77 -31.32 17.51 -15.13
N GLY A 78 -32.23 17.03 -15.98
CA GLY A 78 -32.38 17.49 -17.36
C GLY A 78 -31.91 16.51 -18.45
N PHE A 79 -31.56 15.28 -18.09
CA PHE A 79 -31.25 14.24 -19.07
C PHE A 79 -32.51 13.72 -19.79
N HIS A 80 -32.35 13.36 -21.06
CA HIS A 80 -33.28 12.50 -21.79
C HIS A 80 -32.90 11.07 -21.47
N VAL A 81 -33.68 10.44 -20.59
CA VAL A 81 -33.39 9.09 -20.12
C VAL A 81 -33.88 8.10 -21.16
N GLU A 82 -33.01 7.18 -21.54
CA GLU A 82 -33.27 6.09 -22.48
C GLU A 82 -32.90 4.75 -21.81
N PRO A 83 -33.59 3.65 -22.17
CA PRO A 83 -33.19 2.33 -21.72
C PRO A 83 -31.84 1.93 -22.32
N LEU A 84 -30.95 1.35 -21.51
CA LEU A 84 -29.73 0.71 -22.00
C LEU A 84 -30.10 -0.45 -22.96
N PRO A 85 -29.56 -0.48 -24.19
CA PRO A 85 -29.81 -1.58 -25.10
C PRO A 85 -29.05 -2.84 -24.62
N LEU A 86 -29.77 -3.90 -24.25
CA LEU A 86 -29.16 -5.10 -23.67
C LEU A 86 -28.67 -6.12 -24.72
N ASP A 87 -29.02 -5.92 -25.98
CA ASP A 87 -28.77 -6.83 -27.11
C ASP A 87 -27.67 -6.35 -28.05
N ARG A 88 -26.99 -5.24 -27.73
CA ARG A 88 -25.92 -4.64 -28.53
C ARG A 88 -25.03 -3.71 -27.69
N PRO A 89 -23.84 -3.31 -28.21
CA PRO A 89 -23.02 -2.29 -27.58
C PRO A 89 -23.76 -0.96 -27.38
N PRO A 90 -23.30 -0.09 -26.47
CA PRO A 90 -23.97 1.18 -26.16
C PRO A 90 -23.79 2.24 -27.26
N TYR A 91 -23.02 1.95 -28.30
CA TYR A 91 -22.82 2.79 -29.47
C TYR A 91 -22.79 1.94 -30.75
N VAL A 92 -22.80 2.60 -31.91
CA VAL A 92 -22.68 1.91 -33.20
C VAL A 92 -21.22 1.88 -33.61
N LYS A 93 -20.61 0.69 -33.73
CA LYS A 93 -19.18 0.59 -34.11
C LYS A 93 -18.89 1.33 -35.43
N GLY A 94 -17.93 2.26 -35.39
CA GLY A 94 -17.55 3.12 -36.52
C GLY A 94 -18.42 4.36 -36.73
N SER A 95 -19.42 4.64 -35.88
CA SER A 95 -20.16 5.90 -35.91
C SER A 95 -19.31 7.06 -35.38
N ASP A 96 -19.77 8.28 -35.68
CA ASP A 96 -19.29 9.50 -35.06
C ASP A 96 -19.60 9.49 -33.55
N PRO A 97 -18.59 9.63 -32.66
CA PRO A 97 -18.80 9.73 -31.21
C PRO A 97 -19.82 10.78 -30.78
N GLU A 98 -19.99 11.86 -31.55
CA GLU A 98 -20.97 12.91 -31.25
C GLU A 98 -22.44 12.44 -31.36
N THR A 99 -22.67 11.23 -31.90
CA THR A 99 -24.00 10.61 -31.99
C THR A 99 -24.33 9.63 -30.88
N ASP A 100 -23.34 9.32 -30.04
CA ASP A 100 -23.47 8.42 -28.90
C ASP A 100 -24.28 9.12 -27.78
N VAL A 101 -24.64 8.38 -26.71
CA VAL A 101 -25.26 9.02 -25.53
C VAL A 101 -24.20 9.76 -24.71
N ASP A 102 -24.60 10.79 -23.96
CA ASP A 102 -23.67 11.57 -23.15
C ASP A 102 -23.32 10.88 -21.82
N LEU A 103 -24.24 10.04 -21.31
CA LEU A 103 -24.11 9.34 -20.04
C LEU A 103 -24.58 7.88 -20.14
N ILE A 104 -23.83 6.97 -19.52
CA ILE A 104 -24.32 5.64 -19.13
C ILE A 104 -24.33 5.57 -17.60
N ALA A 105 -25.47 5.21 -17.01
CA ALA A 105 -25.62 5.15 -15.55
C ALA A 105 -26.16 3.79 -15.08
N PHE A 106 -25.41 3.14 -14.20
CA PHE A 106 -25.78 1.89 -13.53
C PHE A 106 -26.17 2.18 -12.07
N GLY A 107 -27.41 1.86 -11.72
CA GLY A 107 -27.95 2.07 -10.37
C GLY A 107 -27.34 1.15 -9.31
N SER A 108 -27.56 1.48 -8.04
CA SER A 108 -27.04 0.65 -6.95
C SER A 108 -27.66 -0.74 -6.98
N PHE A 109 -26.83 -1.75 -6.72
CA PHE A 109 -27.14 -3.18 -6.71
C PHE A 109 -27.68 -3.73 -8.05
N ALA A 110 -27.37 -3.04 -9.16
CA ALA A 110 -27.64 -3.55 -10.50
C ALA A 110 -26.95 -4.89 -10.77
N SER A 111 -25.76 -5.11 -10.17
CA SER A 111 -24.96 -6.32 -10.34
C SER A 111 -25.65 -7.60 -9.90
N GLN A 112 -26.71 -7.53 -9.09
CA GLN A 112 -27.50 -8.69 -8.68
C GLN A 112 -28.40 -9.23 -9.79
N SER A 113 -28.72 -8.43 -10.80
CA SER A 113 -29.57 -8.85 -11.91
C SER A 113 -28.82 -9.73 -12.90
N LYS A 114 -29.53 -10.73 -13.43
CA LYS A 114 -29.00 -11.60 -14.49
C LYS A 114 -28.72 -10.80 -15.76
N GLU A 115 -29.61 -9.87 -16.12
CA GLU A 115 -29.50 -9.02 -17.29
C GLU A 115 -28.24 -8.15 -17.25
N TYR A 116 -27.90 -7.60 -16.08
CA TYR A 116 -26.64 -6.88 -15.88
C TYR A 116 -25.43 -7.79 -16.10
N LYS A 117 -25.42 -8.97 -15.45
CA LYS A 117 -24.32 -9.94 -15.56
C LYS A 117 -24.13 -10.39 -17.01
N ASP A 118 -25.22 -10.67 -17.72
CA ASP A 118 -25.21 -11.05 -19.13
C ASP A 118 -24.68 -9.89 -20.01
N TYR A 119 -25.11 -8.65 -19.74
CA TYR A 119 -24.66 -7.48 -20.49
C TYR A 119 -23.17 -7.21 -20.29
N MET A 120 -22.69 -7.23 -19.05
CA MET A 120 -21.26 -7.03 -18.74
C MET A 120 -20.38 -8.13 -19.34
N ALA A 121 -20.85 -9.38 -19.34
CA ALA A 121 -20.13 -10.48 -19.98
C ALA A 121 -20.07 -10.36 -21.51
N ALA A 122 -21.04 -9.71 -22.14
CA ALA A 122 -21.10 -9.57 -23.60
C ALA A 122 -20.49 -8.26 -24.13
N TYR A 123 -20.62 -7.17 -23.37
CA TYR A 123 -20.35 -5.79 -23.81
C TYR A 123 -19.59 -4.96 -22.78
N GLY A 124 -19.03 -5.58 -21.74
CA GLY A 124 -18.24 -4.89 -20.70
C GLY A 124 -17.03 -4.16 -21.29
N GLU A 125 -16.30 -4.80 -22.20
CA GLU A 125 -15.19 -4.18 -22.94
C GLU A 125 -15.70 -3.01 -23.82
N ASP A 126 -16.86 -3.13 -24.46
CA ASP A 126 -17.40 -2.00 -25.25
C ASP A 126 -17.75 -0.76 -24.39
N LEU A 127 -17.85 -0.89 -23.06
CA LEU A 127 -18.06 0.27 -22.18
C LEU A 127 -16.78 1.09 -21.99
N ASP A 128 -15.59 0.49 -22.04
CA ASP A 128 -14.34 1.26 -22.00
C ASP A 128 -14.10 2.01 -23.33
N ASP A 129 -14.47 1.41 -24.46
CA ASP A 129 -14.49 2.05 -25.77
C ASP A 129 -15.44 3.26 -25.77
N PHE A 130 -16.62 3.12 -25.16
CA PHE A 130 -17.55 4.24 -25.00
C PHE A 130 -16.92 5.40 -24.22
N ILE A 131 -16.17 5.09 -23.16
CA ILE A 131 -15.44 6.10 -22.39
C ILE A 131 -14.35 6.74 -23.27
N ASP A 132 -13.53 5.96 -24.00
CA ASP A 132 -12.50 6.51 -24.91
C ASP A 132 -13.09 7.50 -25.94
N ARG A 133 -14.33 7.24 -26.38
CA ARG A 133 -15.12 8.06 -27.31
C ARG A 133 -15.75 9.32 -26.69
N ALA A 134 -15.19 9.85 -25.61
CA ALA A 134 -15.69 11.03 -24.89
C ALA A 134 -17.05 10.82 -24.20
N GLY A 135 -17.37 9.58 -23.85
CA GLY A 135 -18.52 9.24 -23.01
C GLY A 135 -18.27 9.48 -21.52
N LEU A 136 -19.35 9.69 -20.75
CA LEU A 136 -19.35 9.64 -19.30
C LEU A 136 -20.07 8.39 -18.81
N LEU A 137 -19.45 7.62 -17.91
CA LEU A 137 -20.08 6.48 -17.25
C LEU A 137 -20.15 6.70 -15.73
N ILE A 138 -21.25 6.32 -15.07
CA ILE A 138 -21.30 6.23 -13.61
C ILE A 138 -21.91 4.91 -13.15
N GLN A 139 -21.23 4.25 -12.22
CA GLN A 139 -21.74 3.07 -11.53
C GLN A 139 -21.88 3.39 -10.04
N PHE A 140 -23.10 3.29 -9.52
CA PHE A 140 -23.38 3.41 -8.09
C PHE A 140 -23.05 2.11 -7.33
N ALA A 141 -23.35 2.06 -6.02
CA ALA A 141 -22.90 1.01 -5.11
C ALA A 141 -23.30 -0.40 -5.61
N GLN A 142 -22.35 -1.34 -5.64
CA GLN A 142 -22.59 -2.76 -5.97
C GLN A 142 -22.10 -3.61 -4.80
N ALA A 143 -22.72 -4.76 -4.57
CA ALA A 143 -22.29 -5.69 -3.52
C ALA A 143 -21.00 -6.42 -3.94
N ASP A 144 -20.02 -6.55 -3.03
CA ASP A 144 -18.74 -7.20 -3.31
C ASP A 144 -18.89 -8.70 -3.67
N GLN A 145 -19.98 -9.34 -3.21
CA GLN A 145 -20.27 -10.75 -3.49
C GLN A 145 -20.79 -10.98 -4.92
N ASP A 146 -21.38 -9.96 -5.54
CA ASP A 146 -21.90 -10.02 -6.91
C ASP A 146 -20.94 -9.40 -7.93
N GLU A 147 -20.24 -8.34 -7.54
CA GLU A 147 -19.26 -7.65 -8.37
C GLU A 147 -18.11 -7.12 -7.52
N LEU A 148 -17.11 -7.99 -7.31
CA LEU A 148 -15.90 -7.64 -6.57
C LEU A 148 -15.08 -6.54 -7.27
N LYS A 149 -15.04 -6.58 -8.62
CA LYS A 149 -14.36 -5.59 -9.47
C LYS A 149 -15.31 -5.15 -10.59
N PRO A 150 -15.43 -3.84 -10.89
CA PRO A 150 -16.24 -3.41 -12.03
C PRO A 150 -15.68 -4.01 -13.34
N PRO A 151 -16.51 -4.70 -14.15
CA PRO A 151 -16.05 -5.47 -15.30
C PRO A 151 -15.72 -4.62 -16.54
N PHE A 152 -16.02 -3.32 -16.51
CA PHE A 152 -15.78 -2.36 -17.60
C PHE A 152 -14.53 -1.50 -17.38
N LEU A 153 -13.74 -1.76 -16.33
CA LEU A 153 -12.55 -0.96 -16.08
C LEU A 153 -11.53 -1.20 -17.20
N PRO A 154 -10.98 -0.12 -17.80
CA PRO A 154 -9.86 -0.24 -18.71
C PRO A 154 -8.64 -0.85 -18.00
N ASP A 155 -7.72 -1.46 -18.75
CA ASP A 155 -6.48 -2.07 -18.22
C ASP A 155 -5.59 -1.09 -17.42
N THR A 156 -5.77 0.23 -17.63
CA THR A 156 -5.07 1.28 -16.88
C THR A 156 -5.65 1.56 -15.50
N GLN A 157 -6.77 0.94 -15.15
CA GLN A 157 -7.44 1.12 -13.86
C GLN A 157 -7.71 -0.20 -13.16
N GLU A 158 -7.66 -0.14 -11.83
CA GLU A 158 -8.08 -1.24 -10.99
C GLU A 158 -8.96 -0.71 -9.87
N ALA A 159 -10.03 -1.42 -9.51
CA ALA A 159 -10.80 -1.13 -8.31
C ALA A 159 -11.41 -2.42 -7.74
N THR A 160 -11.20 -2.68 -6.45
CA THR A 160 -11.70 -3.86 -5.74
C THR A 160 -12.53 -3.44 -4.53
N ARG A 161 -13.73 -3.99 -4.40
CA ARG A 161 -14.67 -3.75 -3.29
C ARG A 161 -14.41 -4.66 -2.09
N SER A 162 -15.04 -4.30 -0.98
CA SER A 162 -15.12 -5.05 0.26
C SER A 162 -16.42 -4.74 1.00
N ASP A 163 -16.86 -5.64 1.88
CA ASP A 163 -18.00 -5.48 2.80
C ASP A 163 -17.81 -4.39 3.89
N ILE A 164 -16.86 -3.46 3.73
CA ILE A 164 -16.60 -2.39 4.72
C ILE A 164 -17.53 -1.20 4.43
N ASP A 165 -18.28 -0.79 5.46
CA ASP A 165 -19.20 0.35 5.41
C ASP A 165 -18.77 1.52 6.30
N PHE A 166 -19.15 2.75 5.94
CA PHE A 166 -18.92 3.93 6.76
C PHE A 166 -20.19 4.76 7.02
N PRO A 167 -20.39 5.20 8.28
CA PRO A 167 -21.49 6.09 8.64
C PRO A 167 -21.36 7.50 8.04
N ARG A 168 -20.17 7.89 7.59
CA ARG A 168 -19.90 9.17 6.92
C ARG A 168 -18.73 9.01 5.94
N ALA A 169 -18.83 9.65 4.79
CA ALA A 169 -17.75 9.75 3.81
C ALA A 169 -16.99 11.07 4.04
N GLN A 170 -15.67 10.96 4.24
CA GLN A 170 -14.72 12.05 4.21
C GLN A 170 -14.59 12.61 2.80
N ILE A 171 -14.44 13.93 2.69
CA ILE A 171 -14.28 14.65 1.43
C ILE A 171 -12.79 14.88 1.22
N LEU A 172 -12.22 14.24 0.20
CA LEU A 172 -10.79 14.36 -0.13
C LEU A 172 -10.53 15.38 -1.26
N ALA A 173 -11.47 15.54 -2.19
CA ALA A 173 -11.42 16.54 -3.26
C ALA A 173 -12.54 17.59 -3.13
N PRO A 174 -12.50 18.50 -2.13
CA PRO A 174 -13.63 19.39 -1.82
C PRO A 174 -14.02 20.39 -2.92
N GLN A 175 -13.17 20.57 -3.92
CA GLN A 175 -13.28 21.49 -5.05
C GLN A 175 -13.77 20.79 -6.32
N HIS A 176 -13.88 19.45 -6.29
CA HIS A 176 -14.34 18.69 -7.44
C HIS A 176 -15.75 19.11 -7.85
N ALA A 177 -15.98 19.27 -9.17
CA ALA A 177 -17.22 19.85 -9.70
C ALA A 177 -18.47 19.05 -9.29
N ILE A 178 -18.35 17.73 -9.16
CA ILE A 178 -19.45 16.85 -8.75
C ILE A 178 -19.94 17.10 -7.31
N LEU A 179 -19.05 17.63 -6.45
CA LEU A 179 -19.32 17.90 -5.03
C LEU A 179 -19.73 19.35 -4.76
N ALA A 180 -19.92 20.17 -5.79
CA ALA A 180 -20.34 21.56 -5.62
C ALA A 180 -21.75 21.64 -5.02
N GLY A 181 -21.90 22.30 -3.86
CA GLY A 181 -23.21 22.55 -3.23
C GLY A 181 -23.85 21.34 -2.52
N VAL A 182 -23.23 20.16 -2.53
CA VAL A 182 -23.73 19.01 -1.76
C VAL A 182 -23.62 19.29 -0.25
N PRO A 183 -24.55 18.78 0.59
CA PRO A 183 -24.57 19.07 2.02
C PRO A 183 -23.36 18.42 2.73
N LYS A 184 -22.67 19.24 3.52
CA LYS A 184 -21.48 18.84 4.30
C LYS A 184 -21.73 18.99 5.80
N SER A 185 -20.94 18.31 6.62
CA SER A 185 -20.88 18.53 8.05
C SER A 185 -20.48 19.98 8.37
N ALA A 186 -20.69 20.42 9.61
CA ALA A 186 -20.41 21.80 10.03
C ALA A 186 -18.93 22.21 9.85
N ASP A 187 -18.00 21.25 9.93
CA ASP A 187 -16.57 21.44 9.67
C ASP A 187 -16.20 21.32 8.17
N GLY A 188 -17.17 21.01 7.31
CA GLY A 188 -16.97 20.84 5.87
C GLY A 188 -16.23 19.56 5.46
N LYS A 189 -15.88 18.67 6.41
CA LYS A 189 -14.99 17.52 6.14
C LYS A 189 -15.70 16.27 5.66
N THR A 190 -16.98 16.10 5.97
CA THR A 190 -17.75 14.91 5.60
C THR A 190 -19.05 15.27 4.89
N LEU A 191 -19.59 14.33 4.11
CA LEU A 191 -20.96 14.45 3.59
C LEU A 191 -21.99 14.36 4.71
N SER A 192 -23.12 15.06 4.53
CA SER A 192 -24.19 15.12 5.53
C SER A 192 -25.57 14.84 4.94
N PHE A 193 -25.94 13.56 4.89
CA PHE A 193 -27.31 13.08 4.63
C PHE A 193 -27.55 11.73 5.33
N VAL A 194 -28.81 11.28 5.36
CA VAL A 194 -29.20 9.93 5.80
C VAL A 194 -30.08 9.26 4.76
N LEU A 195 -29.93 7.94 4.60
CA LEU A 195 -30.68 7.16 3.61
C LEU A 195 -32.09 6.81 4.09
N SER A 196 -32.30 6.74 5.40
CA SER A 196 -33.59 6.40 6.02
C SER A 196 -33.77 7.16 7.34
N GLU A 197 -34.99 7.64 7.61
CA GLU A 197 -35.36 8.22 8.93
C GLU A 197 -35.79 7.13 9.92
N LYS A 198 -35.99 5.91 9.44
CA LYS A 198 -36.31 4.76 10.31
C LYS A 198 -35.05 4.28 11.01
N ALA A 199 -35.21 3.72 12.20
CA ALA A 199 -34.13 3.09 12.97
C ALA A 199 -33.73 1.72 12.36
N GLU A 200 -33.37 1.72 11.08
CA GLU A 200 -32.87 0.55 10.35
C GLU A 200 -31.35 0.42 10.56
N LYS A 201 -30.86 -0.83 10.55
CA LYS A 201 -29.42 -1.11 10.52
C LYS A 201 -28.85 -0.35 9.30
N ASN A 202 -27.81 0.44 9.51
CA ASN A 202 -27.11 1.22 8.47
C ASN A 202 -27.87 2.43 7.88
N ALA A 203 -28.96 2.91 8.48
CA ALA A 203 -29.69 4.11 8.01
C ALA A 203 -28.82 5.38 7.87
N LYS A 204 -27.71 5.43 8.60
CA LYS A 204 -26.73 6.53 8.60
C LYS A 204 -25.55 6.30 7.66
N ASN A 205 -25.38 5.09 7.12
CA ASN A 205 -24.23 4.79 6.26
C ASN A 205 -24.35 5.61 4.99
N THR A 206 -23.36 6.47 4.75
CA THR A 206 -23.26 7.23 3.50
C THR A 206 -22.45 6.47 2.45
N GLN A 207 -21.61 5.53 2.89
CA GLN A 207 -20.73 4.71 2.05
C GLN A 207 -20.90 3.24 2.41
N TRP A 208 -21.07 2.42 1.38
CA TRP A 208 -21.38 1.00 1.45
C TRP A 208 -20.51 0.24 0.48
N GLU A 209 -20.08 -0.97 0.84
CA GLU A 209 -19.31 -1.82 -0.07
C GLU A 209 -18.03 -1.10 -0.57
N SER A 210 -17.33 -0.47 0.39
CA SER A 210 -16.21 0.43 0.10
C SER A 210 -15.13 -0.27 -0.71
N PHE A 211 -14.44 0.49 -1.55
CA PHE A 211 -13.24 -0.01 -2.21
C PHE A 211 -12.09 -0.14 -1.20
N VAL A 212 -11.20 -1.09 -1.42
CA VAL A 212 -9.97 -1.30 -0.60
C VAL A 212 -8.70 -1.33 -1.43
N GLN A 213 -8.84 -1.47 -2.74
CA GLN A 213 -7.75 -1.38 -3.70
C GLN A 213 -8.22 -0.57 -4.89
N PHE A 214 -7.41 0.37 -5.33
CA PHE A 214 -7.65 1.14 -6.53
C PHE A 214 -6.33 1.56 -7.21
N HIS A 215 -6.38 1.78 -8.51
CA HIS A 215 -5.28 2.34 -9.31
C HIS A 215 -5.84 3.19 -10.45
N GLY A 216 -5.18 4.32 -10.74
CA GLY A 216 -5.56 5.19 -11.85
C GLY A 216 -6.83 6.03 -11.63
N PHE A 217 -7.16 6.31 -10.36
CA PHE A 217 -8.32 7.11 -9.96
C PHE A 217 -7.94 8.35 -9.14
N GLU A 218 -8.72 9.42 -9.28
CA GLU A 218 -8.85 10.47 -8.27
C GLU A 218 -9.94 10.06 -7.26
N VAL A 219 -9.60 9.95 -5.98
CA VAL A 219 -10.54 9.60 -4.91
C VAL A 219 -11.18 10.88 -4.39
N LEU A 220 -12.48 11.06 -4.67
CA LEU A 220 -13.22 12.25 -4.27
C LEU A 220 -13.74 12.16 -2.84
N LEU A 221 -14.19 10.95 -2.46
CA LEU A 221 -14.75 10.62 -1.17
C LEU A 221 -14.15 9.32 -0.64
N SER A 222 -13.97 9.20 0.67
CA SER A 222 -13.48 7.97 1.30
C SER A 222 -14.04 7.78 2.72
N GLY A 223 -14.04 6.55 3.23
CA GLY A 223 -14.38 6.23 4.61
C GLY A 223 -13.45 6.88 5.63
N ASP A 224 -12.22 7.23 5.22
CA ASP A 224 -11.27 7.97 6.03
C ASP A 224 -10.50 9.05 5.26
N THR A 225 -9.69 9.80 5.99
CA THR A 225 -8.91 10.92 5.47
C THR A 225 -7.68 10.51 4.67
N GLN A 226 -7.37 9.21 4.61
CA GLN A 226 -6.19 8.67 3.94
C GLN A 226 -6.52 7.99 2.62
N ALA A 227 -7.78 8.03 2.16
CA ALA A 227 -8.24 7.31 0.96
C ALA A 227 -8.15 5.78 1.07
N ARG A 228 -8.06 5.20 2.28
CA ARG A 228 -7.93 3.74 2.45
C ARG A 228 -9.17 2.98 2.03
N PHE A 229 -10.32 3.66 2.12
CA PHE A 229 -11.61 3.09 1.78
C PHE A 229 -12.37 3.99 0.81
N PRO A 230 -12.04 4.06 -0.49
CA PRO A 230 -12.73 4.98 -1.39
C PRO A 230 -14.25 4.75 -1.45
N GLY A 231 -14.99 5.87 -1.53
CA GLY A 231 -16.45 5.94 -1.59
C GLY A 231 -16.98 6.48 -2.90
N LEU A 232 -16.23 7.35 -3.57
CA LEU A 232 -16.51 7.85 -4.91
C LEU A 232 -15.18 8.17 -5.57
N MET A 233 -14.93 7.58 -6.73
CA MET A 233 -13.69 7.73 -7.48
C MET A 233 -14.00 8.14 -8.91
N GLU A 234 -13.16 9.01 -9.48
CA GLU A 234 -13.17 9.36 -10.89
C GLU A 234 -11.98 8.73 -11.61
N GLY A 235 -12.25 8.06 -12.72
CA GLY A 235 -11.25 7.55 -13.66
C GLY A 235 -11.34 8.28 -15.00
N ALA A 236 -10.23 8.31 -15.72
CA ALA A 236 -10.14 8.85 -17.07
C ALA A 236 -9.53 7.81 -18.00
N TYR A 237 -10.13 7.63 -19.16
CA TYR A 237 -9.63 6.77 -20.22
C TYR A 237 -9.93 7.43 -21.55
N GLY A 238 -8.91 7.54 -22.40
CA GLY A 238 -9.04 8.25 -23.67
C GLY A 238 -9.51 9.70 -23.49
N GLN A 239 -10.63 10.03 -24.14
CA GLN A 239 -11.24 11.36 -24.07
C GLN A 239 -12.39 11.48 -23.07
N GLY A 240 -12.83 10.38 -22.45
CA GLY A 240 -13.98 10.37 -21.55
C GLY A 240 -13.63 10.29 -20.07
N ARG A 241 -14.66 10.05 -19.26
CA ARG A 241 -14.56 9.91 -17.81
C ARG A 241 -15.49 8.81 -17.32
N PHE A 242 -15.19 8.27 -16.14
CA PHE A 242 -16.10 7.38 -15.46
C PHE A 242 -16.02 7.52 -13.95
N PHE A 243 -17.13 7.26 -13.28
CA PHE A 243 -17.22 7.23 -11.83
C PHE A 243 -17.59 5.84 -11.36
N VAL A 244 -16.89 5.36 -10.34
CA VAL A 244 -17.31 4.20 -9.55
C VAL A 244 -17.56 4.67 -8.12
N SER A 245 -18.68 4.22 -7.57
CA SER A 245 -19.21 4.75 -6.32
C SER A 245 -19.68 3.64 -5.40
N ALA A 246 -19.45 3.86 -4.11
CA ALA A 246 -19.95 3.12 -2.97
C ALA A 246 -21.07 3.92 -2.26
N LEU A 247 -21.68 4.90 -2.94
CA LEU A 247 -22.82 5.67 -2.42
C LEU A 247 -24.14 5.10 -2.97
N ALA A 248 -25.03 4.64 -2.08
CA ALA A 248 -26.37 4.13 -2.43
C ALA A 248 -27.44 5.25 -2.46
N VAL A 249 -27.19 6.30 -3.25
CA VAL A 249 -27.96 7.57 -3.22
C VAL A 249 -29.09 7.66 -4.26
N ASP A 250 -29.31 6.60 -5.05
CA ASP A 250 -30.18 6.57 -6.23
C ASP A 250 -31.54 5.88 -6.01
N LYS A 251 -31.84 5.43 -4.79
CA LYS A 251 -33.06 4.64 -4.47
C LYS A 251 -34.13 5.49 -3.75
N ILE A 252 -34.81 6.35 -4.49
CA ILE A 252 -35.70 7.41 -3.95
C ILE A 252 -37.21 7.19 -4.12
N LEU A 253 -37.65 6.18 -4.88
CA LEU A 253 -39.07 5.89 -5.19
C LEU A 253 -39.45 4.45 -4.82
N LYS A 254 -40.74 4.25 -4.48
CA LYS A 254 -41.34 2.91 -4.47
C LYS A 254 -41.83 2.54 -5.88
N PRO A 255 -41.42 1.39 -6.44
CA PRO A 255 -41.83 0.98 -7.79
C PRO A 255 -43.35 0.89 -7.98
N ALA A 256 -44.07 0.41 -6.96
CA ALA A 256 -45.49 0.07 -7.04
C ALA A 256 -46.40 1.29 -7.26
N ASP A 257 -46.09 2.42 -6.64
CA ASP A 257 -46.94 3.62 -6.63
C ASP A 257 -46.19 4.92 -6.96
N GLN A 258 -44.88 4.83 -7.23
CA GLN A 258 -44.00 5.97 -7.53
C GLN A 258 -43.94 7.02 -6.41
N SER A 259 -44.30 6.64 -5.18
CA SER A 259 -44.18 7.54 -4.03
C SER A 259 -42.72 7.80 -3.66
N GLU A 260 -42.40 9.07 -3.43
CA GLU A 260 -41.06 9.49 -2.99
C GLU A 260 -40.81 9.08 -1.54
N VAL A 261 -39.70 8.38 -1.31
CA VAL A 261 -39.27 7.84 -0.01
C VAL A 261 -37.91 8.36 0.45
N ALA A 262 -37.29 9.25 -0.33
CA ALA A 262 -36.06 9.92 0.06
C ALA A 262 -36.27 10.79 1.30
N THR A 263 -35.30 10.78 2.21
CA THR A 263 -35.28 11.71 3.35
C THR A 263 -35.04 13.14 2.86
N GLU A 264 -35.47 14.15 3.63
CA GLU A 264 -35.23 15.55 3.25
C GLU A 264 -33.73 15.88 3.12
N SER A 265 -32.88 15.22 3.91
CA SER A 265 -31.43 15.37 3.80
C SER A 265 -30.86 14.73 2.54
N LEU A 266 -31.39 13.58 2.11
CA LEU A 266 -30.98 12.91 0.88
C LEU A 266 -31.41 13.72 -0.36
N LYS A 267 -32.62 14.30 -0.34
CA LYS A 267 -33.07 15.21 -1.42
C LYS A 267 -32.12 16.39 -1.61
N LYS A 268 -31.70 17.02 -0.51
CA LYS A 268 -30.71 18.12 -0.51
C LYS A 268 -29.34 17.70 -1.02
N PHE A 269 -28.99 16.41 -0.94
CA PHE A 269 -27.79 15.87 -1.58
C PHE A 269 -28.02 15.59 -3.06
N ASN A 270 -29.12 14.92 -3.40
CA ASN A 270 -29.42 14.51 -4.76
C ASN A 270 -29.52 15.69 -5.72
N GLU A 271 -30.24 16.75 -5.34
CA GLU A 271 -30.47 17.91 -6.21
C GLU A 271 -29.16 18.52 -6.76
N PRO A 272 -28.19 18.96 -5.93
CA PRO A 272 -26.92 19.47 -6.45
C PRO A 272 -26.07 18.39 -7.10
N PHE A 273 -26.02 17.16 -6.57
CA PHE A 273 -25.17 16.09 -7.12
C PHE A 273 -25.55 15.74 -8.56
N PHE A 274 -26.84 15.48 -8.83
CA PHE A 274 -27.30 15.12 -10.17
C PHE A 274 -27.29 16.32 -11.14
N ALA A 275 -27.54 17.54 -10.65
CA ALA A 275 -27.34 18.75 -11.46
C ALA A 275 -25.87 18.97 -11.84
N ASN A 276 -24.92 18.63 -10.95
CA ASN A 276 -23.50 18.64 -11.26
C ASN A 276 -23.15 17.54 -12.27
N LEU A 277 -23.71 16.34 -12.13
CA LEU A 277 -23.49 15.23 -13.07
C LEU A 277 -23.93 15.62 -14.49
N TYR A 278 -25.06 16.30 -14.64
CA TYR A 278 -25.52 16.85 -15.92
C TYR A 278 -24.51 17.82 -16.54
N ARG A 279 -24.03 18.80 -15.75
CA ARG A 279 -23.01 19.76 -16.23
C ARG A 279 -21.68 19.07 -16.55
N TYR A 280 -21.33 18.04 -15.79
CA TYR A 280 -20.10 17.30 -15.99
C TYR A 280 -20.16 16.46 -17.27
N ALA A 281 -21.28 15.79 -17.55
CA ALA A 281 -21.50 15.09 -18.82
C ALA A 281 -21.29 16.01 -20.03
N ALA A 282 -21.84 17.24 -20.01
CA ALA A 282 -21.58 18.22 -21.06
C ALA A 282 -20.09 18.59 -21.18
N THR A 283 -19.39 18.69 -20.04
CA THR A 283 -17.96 19.02 -20.00
C THR A 283 -17.10 17.91 -20.61
N VAL A 284 -17.47 16.64 -20.38
CA VAL A 284 -16.80 15.45 -20.94
C VAL A 284 -17.05 15.36 -22.44
N ARG A 285 -18.31 15.45 -22.89
CA ARG A 285 -18.68 15.50 -24.32
C ARG A 285 -17.90 16.58 -25.07
N ASP A 286 -17.82 17.76 -24.48
CA ASP A 286 -17.11 18.91 -25.05
C ASP A 286 -15.57 18.78 -24.98
N ARG A 287 -15.03 17.69 -24.41
CA ARG A 287 -13.59 17.42 -24.20
C ARG A 287 -12.89 18.50 -23.37
N LYS A 288 -13.60 19.03 -22.37
CA LYS A 288 -13.14 20.09 -21.47
C LYS A 288 -12.94 19.62 -20.02
N ALA A 289 -13.06 18.32 -19.77
CA ALA A 289 -12.84 17.77 -18.43
C ALA A 289 -11.37 17.99 -18.02
N PRO A 290 -11.11 18.50 -16.80
CA PRO A 290 -9.75 18.74 -16.33
C PRO A 290 -8.98 17.42 -16.18
N ALA A 291 -7.65 17.50 -16.16
CA ALA A 291 -6.82 16.36 -15.79
C ALA A 291 -7.13 15.93 -14.36
N LEU A 292 -7.10 14.61 -14.11
CA LEU A 292 -7.32 14.05 -12.78
C LEU A 292 -6.11 14.28 -11.88
N ASP A 293 -6.37 14.54 -10.61
CA ASP A 293 -5.35 14.49 -9.56
C ASP A 293 -5.31 13.07 -8.97
N LEU A 294 -4.54 12.18 -9.60
CA LEU A 294 -4.53 10.76 -9.23
C LEU A 294 -4.17 10.59 -7.75
N THR A 295 -5.07 9.95 -7.00
CA THR A 295 -4.83 9.63 -5.60
C THR A 295 -3.95 8.38 -5.53
N PRO A 296 -2.81 8.41 -4.83
CA PRO A 296 -2.05 7.19 -4.59
C PRO A 296 -2.86 6.23 -3.73
N GLN A 297 -2.87 4.94 -4.07
CA GLN A 297 -3.36 3.90 -3.17
C GLN A 297 -2.59 4.01 -1.85
N PRO A 298 -3.23 3.99 -0.68
CA PRO A 298 -2.50 4.09 0.59
C PRO A 298 -1.45 2.99 0.71
N GLY A 299 -0.23 3.42 1.05
CA GLY A 299 0.99 2.61 1.06
C GLY A 299 1.72 2.48 -0.29
N SER A 300 1.10 2.84 -1.42
CA SER A 300 1.74 2.77 -2.75
C SER A 300 2.82 3.84 -3.01
N SER A 301 3.03 4.79 -2.10
CA SER A 301 4.00 5.86 -2.31
C SER A 301 5.44 5.33 -2.22
N GLU A 302 6.30 5.93 -3.04
CA GLU A 302 7.73 6.05 -2.73
C GLU A 302 7.88 6.57 -1.29
N ILE A 303 8.88 6.08 -0.57
CA ILE A 303 9.16 6.60 0.77
C ILE A 303 9.77 7.99 0.66
N LYS A 304 9.63 8.83 1.69
CA LYS A 304 10.23 10.16 1.66
C LYS A 304 11.74 10.05 1.47
N GLU A 305 12.33 10.94 0.68
CA GLU A 305 13.79 11.03 0.56
C GLU A 305 14.44 11.16 1.95
N GLY A 306 15.59 10.50 2.14
CA GLY A 306 16.23 10.34 3.46
C GLY A 306 15.62 9.24 4.35
N SER A 307 14.50 8.63 3.96
CA SER A 307 13.95 7.44 4.63
C SER A 307 14.70 6.17 4.24
N TRP A 308 14.60 5.13 5.07
CA TRP A 308 15.12 3.79 4.79
C TRP A 308 14.23 2.71 5.43
N THR A 309 14.36 1.46 4.96
CA THR A 309 13.42 0.39 5.30
C THR A 309 14.10 -0.87 5.81
N LEU A 310 13.51 -1.50 6.83
CA LEU A 310 13.73 -2.90 7.17
C LEU A 310 12.54 -3.74 6.71
N VAL A 311 12.78 -4.95 6.21
CA VAL A 311 11.71 -5.89 5.82
C VAL A 311 11.71 -7.12 6.71
N LEU A 312 10.54 -7.52 7.17
CA LEU A 312 10.29 -8.75 7.92
C LEU A 312 9.57 -9.77 7.04
N LEU A 313 10.07 -11.00 7.03
CA LEU A 313 9.46 -12.17 6.40
C LEU A 313 8.98 -13.15 7.49
N PRO A 314 7.70 -13.14 7.84
CA PRO A 314 7.18 -14.03 8.87
C PRO A 314 6.70 -15.38 8.31
N ASP A 315 7.04 -16.48 8.99
CA ASP A 315 6.33 -17.77 8.97
C ASP A 315 6.01 -18.30 7.55
N THR A 316 7.04 -18.41 6.70
CA THR A 316 6.90 -18.81 5.28
C THR A 316 6.63 -20.30 5.08
N GLN A 317 6.48 -21.08 6.15
CA GLN A 317 6.42 -22.54 6.12
C GLN A 317 5.43 -23.12 5.10
N ILE A 318 4.26 -22.48 4.96
CA ILE A 318 3.23 -22.94 4.02
C ILE A 318 3.59 -22.56 2.57
N TYR A 319 4.31 -21.47 2.35
CA TYR A 319 4.85 -21.16 1.02
C TYR A 319 5.92 -22.16 0.61
N SER A 320 6.88 -22.43 1.51
CA SER A 320 7.93 -23.43 1.26
C SER A 320 7.36 -24.81 0.93
N GLN A 321 6.23 -25.18 1.55
CA GLN A 321 5.56 -26.46 1.34
C GLN A 321 4.66 -26.50 0.10
N ASN A 322 3.75 -25.53 -0.04
CA ASN A 322 2.61 -25.62 -0.97
C ASN A 322 2.57 -24.51 -2.03
N PHE A 323 3.19 -23.36 -1.78
CA PHE A 323 3.10 -22.18 -2.65
C PHE A 323 4.47 -21.51 -2.86
N PRO A 324 5.49 -22.24 -3.37
CA PRO A 324 6.85 -21.72 -3.45
C PRO A 324 6.98 -20.48 -4.35
N GLY A 325 6.08 -20.31 -5.33
CA GLY A 325 6.01 -19.10 -6.15
C GLY A 325 5.60 -17.83 -5.39
N ILE A 326 4.88 -17.95 -4.27
CA ILE A 326 4.55 -16.81 -3.40
C ILE A 326 5.76 -16.40 -2.56
N PHE A 327 6.57 -17.37 -2.12
CA PHE A 327 7.84 -17.04 -1.46
C PHE A 327 8.79 -16.33 -2.45
N ASP A 328 8.84 -16.78 -3.70
CA ASP A 328 9.59 -16.09 -4.75
C ASP A 328 9.07 -14.67 -5.01
N SER A 329 7.75 -14.44 -4.96
CA SER A 329 7.18 -13.10 -5.14
C SER A 329 7.58 -12.16 -4.01
N GLN A 330 7.70 -12.65 -2.77
CA GLN A 330 8.22 -11.87 -1.65
C GLN A 330 9.65 -11.39 -1.90
N THR A 331 10.57 -12.30 -2.22
CA THR A 331 11.97 -11.92 -2.45
C THR A 331 12.17 -11.12 -3.73
N SER A 332 11.38 -11.39 -4.77
CA SER A 332 11.38 -10.59 -6.01
C SER A 332 10.88 -9.16 -5.76
N TRP A 333 9.80 -8.98 -4.99
CA TRP A 333 9.33 -7.65 -4.64
C TRP A 333 10.37 -6.87 -3.83
N ILE A 334 11.01 -7.54 -2.86
CA ILE A 334 12.08 -6.93 -2.07
C ILE A 334 13.20 -6.42 -2.97
N LEU A 335 13.69 -7.23 -3.91
CA LEU A 335 14.74 -6.80 -4.85
C LEU A 335 14.30 -5.66 -5.76
N ASN A 336 13.09 -5.76 -6.32
CA ASN A 336 12.56 -4.74 -7.22
C ASN A 336 12.31 -3.39 -6.52
N ASN A 337 12.13 -3.41 -5.21
CA ASN A 337 11.91 -2.22 -4.39
C ASN A 337 13.13 -1.83 -3.55
N ALA A 338 14.25 -2.55 -3.64
CA ALA A 338 15.43 -2.35 -2.80
C ALA A 338 15.89 -0.89 -2.83
N ARG A 339 15.97 -0.31 -4.03
CA ARG A 339 16.39 1.08 -4.24
C ARG A 339 15.29 2.08 -3.91
N THR A 340 14.09 1.92 -4.48
CA THR A 340 12.98 2.90 -4.33
C THR A 340 12.45 2.99 -2.90
N ARG A 341 12.67 1.94 -2.10
CA ARG A 341 12.33 1.91 -0.67
C ARG A 341 13.55 1.90 0.24
N ASN A 342 14.75 2.11 -0.31
CA ASN A 342 16.02 2.13 0.42
C ASN A 342 16.07 1.01 1.49
N ILE A 343 15.84 -0.22 1.04
CA ILE A 343 15.78 -1.41 1.90
C ILE A 343 17.19 -1.75 2.34
N ARG A 344 17.44 -1.68 3.66
CA ARG A 344 18.79 -1.86 4.22
C ARG A 344 19.02 -3.26 4.78
N TYR A 345 17.96 -3.97 5.17
CA TYR A 345 18.08 -5.33 5.70
C TYR A 345 16.76 -6.11 5.63
N VAL A 346 16.85 -7.43 5.49
CA VAL A 346 15.71 -8.35 5.55
C VAL A 346 15.87 -9.32 6.72
N MET A 347 14.81 -9.56 7.51
CA MET A 347 14.83 -10.47 8.65
C MET A 347 13.72 -11.51 8.50
N HIS A 348 14.09 -12.79 8.42
CA HIS A 348 13.13 -13.90 8.48
C HIS A 348 12.84 -14.27 9.94
N LEU A 349 11.56 -14.38 10.32
CA LEU A 349 11.14 -14.50 11.72
C LEU A 349 10.96 -15.96 12.20
N GLY A 350 11.37 -16.92 11.39
CA GLY A 350 11.35 -18.36 11.70
C GLY A 350 10.15 -19.08 11.10
N ASP A 351 10.11 -20.39 11.33
CA ASP A 351 9.28 -21.35 10.59
C ASP A 351 9.43 -21.14 9.07
N ILE A 352 10.66 -21.31 8.61
CA ILE A 352 11.03 -21.21 7.20
C ILE A 352 10.34 -22.33 6.41
N VAL A 353 10.27 -23.53 6.99
CA VAL A 353 9.64 -24.74 6.42
C VAL A 353 8.61 -25.34 7.38
N ASN A 354 7.72 -26.20 6.88
CA ASN A 354 6.59 -26.70 7.68
C ASN A 354 6.84 -28.05 8.35
N VAL A 355 7.54 -28.99 7.70
CA VAL A 355 7.77 -30.32 8.28
C VAL A 355 9.24 -30.73 8.28
N ASN A 356 10.14 -29.75 8.18
CA ASN A 356 11.59 -29.94 8.13
C ASN A 356 11.99 -30.96 7.05
N SER A 357 11.45 -30.83 5.83
CA SER A 357 11.73 -31.76 4.73
C SER A 357 12.68 -31.18 3.68
N ILE A 358 13.44 -32.06 3.02
CA ILE A 358 14.38 -31.69 1.94
C ILE A 358 13.73 -30.82 0.84
N PRO A 359 12.54 -31.16 0.29
CA PRO A 359 11.92 -30.32 -0.75
C PRO A 359 11.55 -28.91 -0.28
N GLU A 360 11.09 -28.76 0.96
CA GLU A 360 10.76 -27.45 1.53
C GLU A 360 12.02 -26.59 1.69
N TRP A 361 13.12 -27.17 2.17
CA TRP A 361 14.39 -26.47 2.29
C TRP A 361 14.98 -26.08 0.94
N GLN A 362 14.82 -26.92 -0.10
CA GLN A 362 15.17 -26.56 -1.48
C GLN A 362 14.38 -25.34 -1.97
N ASN A 363 13.07 -25.32 -1.71
CA ASN A 363 12.22 -24.19 -2.05
C ASN A 363 12.64 -22.91 -1.31
N ALA A 364 12.82 -23.01 0.00
CA ALA A 364 13.22 -21.88 0.84
C ALA A 364 14.59 -21.31 0.45
N ARG A 365 15.60 -22.17 0.22
CA ARG A 365 16.93 -21.75 -0.26
C ARG A 365 16.84 -21.06 -1.62
N ARG A 366 16.05 -21.60 -2.55
CA ARG A 366 15.87 -20.99 -3.87
C ARG A 366 15.25 -19.59 -3.77
N SER A 367 14.21 -19.42 -2.96
CA SER A 367 13.54 -18.13 -2.79
C SER A 367 14.44 -17.11 -2.08
N MET A 368 15.05 -17.48 -0.94
CA MET A 368 15.95 -16.59 -0.19
C MET A 368 17.25 -16.29 -0.95
N GLY A 369 17.79 -17.26 -1.68
CA GLY A 369 19.02 -17.10 -2.47
C GLY A 369 18.90 -16.12 -3.64
N ALA A 370 17.69 -15.67 -3.99
CA ALA A 370 17.52 -14.55 -4.89
C ALA A 370 18.19 -13.26 -4.36
N LEU A 371 18.27 -13.11 -3.03
CA LEU A 371 18.84 -11.96 -2.31
C LEU A 371 20.37 -12.04 -2.14
N ASP A 372 20.98 -13.21 -2.31
CA ASP A 372 22.44 -13.38 -2.16
C ASP A 372 23.18 -12.40 -3.06
N GLY A 373 24.21 -11.73 -2.51
CA GLY A 373 25.01 -10.77 -3.27
C GLY A 373 24.25 -9.50 -3.69
N LYS A 374 23.03 -9.26 -3.15
CA LYS A 374 22.18 -8.12 -3.53
C LYS A 374 21.54 -7.39 -2.35
N LEU A 375 21.07 -8.11 -1.35
CA LEU A 375 20.56 -7.53 -0.10
C LEU A 375 20.91 -8.44 1.10
N PRO A 376 21.47 -7.88 2.18
CA PRO A 376 21.77 -8.68 3.35
C PRO A 376 20.48 -9.12 4.05
N TYR A 377 20.48 -10.35 4.55
CA TYR A 377 19.38 -10.89 5.33
C TYR A 377 19.85 -11.75 6.50
N SER A 378 18.96 -11.94 7.48
CA SER A 378 19.17 -12.83 8.61
C SER A 378 18.01 -13.81 8.76
N LEU A 379 18.29 -14.95 9.40
CA LEU A 379 17.34 -16.03 9.61
C LEU A 379 17.37 -16.47 11.06
N VAL A 380 16.23 -16.93 11.56
CA VAL A 380 16.14 -17.75 12.78
C VAL A 380 15.35 -19.01 12.45
N PRO A 381 15.66 -20.16 13.08
CA PRO A 381 14.80 -21.34 12.99
C PRO A 381 13.59 -21.19 13.93
N GLY A 382 12.42 -21.64 13.48
CA GLY A 382 11.23 -21.83 14.29
C GLY A 382 11.05 -23.28 14.76
N ASN A 383 9.90 -23.58 15.36
CA ASN A 383 9.64 -24.94 15.85
C ASN A 383 9.39 -25.94 14.70
N HIS A 384 8.88 -25.49 13.55
CA HIS A 384 8.66 -26.33 12.38
C HIS A 384 9.94 -26.63 11.60
N ASP A 385 11.00 -25.84 11.83
CA ASP A 385 12.33 -26.06 11.25
C ASP A 385 13.14 -27.14 11.98
N TYR A 386 12.64 -27.61 13.13
CA TYR A 386 13.30 -28.57 14.01
C TYR A 386 12.57 -29.91 14.13
N GLY A 387 13.38 -30.96 14.23
CA GLY A 387 12.96 -32.32 14.53
C GLY A 387 12.22 -33.02 13.39
N PRO A 388 11.96 -34.33 13.52
CA PRO A 388 11.25 -35.10 12.50
C PRO A 388 9.82 -34.61 12.33
N GLY A 389 9.47 -34.17 11.12
CA GLY A 389 8.12 -33.69 10.80
C GLY A 389 7.80 -32.30 11.34
N GLY A 390 8.80 -31.49 11.69
CA GLY A 390 8.62 -30.10 12.14
C GLY A 390 7.90 -29.97 13.47
N ASN A 391 8.20 -30.85 14.42
CA ASN A 391 7.54 -30.89 15.73
C ASN A 391 8.44 -30.43 16.90
N ALA A 392 9.66 -29.97 16.59
CA ALA A 392 10.68 -29.59 17.56
C ALA A 392 10.96 -30.64 18.64
N ALA A 393 10.75 -31.95 18.38
CA ALA A 393 11.06 -33.02 19.33
C ALA A 393 12.58 -33.19 19.55
N THR A 394 13.39 -32.76 18.58
CA THR A 394 14.83 -32.58 18.68
C THR A 394 15.20 -31.18 18.16
N ARG A 395 16.48 -30.79 18.25
CA ARG A 395 17.01 -29.57 17.61
C ARG A 395 17.71 -29.88 16.28
N ASP A 396 17.43 -31.03 15.70
CA ASP A 396 17.98 -31.39 14.38
C ASP A 396 17.24 -30.60 13.31
N THR A 397 17.98 -29.96 12.41
CA THR A 397 17.43 -29.17 11.30
C THR A 397 18.27 -29.38 10.05
N PHE A 398 17.64 -29.35 8.88
CA PHE A 398 18.37 -29.28 7.61
C PHE A 398 18.78 -27.84 7.27
N MET A 399 18.42 -26.82 8.06
CA MET A 399 18.77 -25.41 7.77
C MET A 399 20.24 -25.22 7.40
N ASN A 400 21.15 -25.83 8.14
CA ASN A 400 22.60 -25.70 7.95
C ASN A 400 23.14 -26.49 6.74
N ASP A 401 22.33 -27.37 6.13
CA ASP A 401 22.64 -28.06 4.88
C ASP A 401 22.30 -27.22 3.64
N TYR A 402 21.58 -26.11 3.83
CA TYR A 402 21.16 -25.21 2.75
C TYR A 402 21.65 -23.78 2.96
N PHE A 403 21.74 -23.32 4.20
CA PHE A 403 22.23 -22.01 4.58
C PHE A 403 23.57 -22.21 5.27
N HIS A 404 24.62 -22.46 4.48
CA HIS A 404 25.94 -22.77 5.03
C HIS A 404 26.55 -21.50 5.61
N GLU A 405 26.93 -21.53 6.88
CA GLU A 405 27.46 -20.36 7.59
C GLU A 405 28.72 -19.78 6.91
N GLU A 406 29.50 -20.60 6.20
CA GLU A 406 30.66 -20.13 5.42
C GLU A 406 30.30 -19.17 4.28
N ASP A 407 29.13 -19.32 3.66
CA ASP A 407 28.65 -18.42 2.60
C ASP A 407 28.36 -17.02 3.16
N TYR A 408 27.90 -16.95 4.42
CA TYR A 408 27.57 -15.70 5.10
C TYR A 408 28.79 -15.03 5.72
N ARG A 409 29.85 -15.77 6.07
CA ARG A 409 31.08 -15.17 6.63
C ARG A 409 31.74 -14.14 5.72
N ALA A 410 31.52 -14.26 4.40
CA ALA A 410 32.01 -13.31 3.43
C ALA A 410 31.18 -12.01 3.40
N TRP A 411 29.99 -12.00 4.01
CA TRP A 411 29.12 -10.83 3.99
C TRP A 411 29.65 -9.76 4.95
N PRO A 412 29.73 -8.49 4.53
CA PRO A 412 30.14 -7.39 5.39
C PRO A 412 29.27 -7.26 6.63
N SER A 413 28.00 -7.67 6.50
CA SER A 413 27.04 -7.63 7.58
C SER A 413 27.15 -8.79 8.57
N PHE A 414 27.84 -9.89 8.25
CA PHE A 414 27.88 -11.04 9.15
C PHE A 414 28.89 -10.81 10.28
N GLY A 415 28.39 -10.72 11.51
CA GLY A 415 29.23 -10.48 12.69
C GLY A 415 29.80 -11.76 13.30
N GLY A 416 29.05 -12.86 13.25
CA GLY A 416 29.50 -14.17 13.69
C GLY A 416 28.38 -15.10 14.16
N ALA A 417 28.73 -16.37 14.38
CA ALA A 417 27.86 -17.41 14.92
C ALA A 417 28.29 -17.85 16.32
N MET A 418 27.34 -18.32 17.14
CA MET A 418 27.65 -18.94 18.44
C MET A 418 28.44 -20.24 18.29
N GLU A 419 28.03 -21.06 17.33
CA GLU A 419 28.62 -22.38 17.07
C GLU A 419 29.15 -22.37 15.62
N PRO A 420 30.43 -22.72 15.36
CA PRO A 420 30.97 -22.75 14.00
C PRO A 420 30.15 -23.66 13.08
N GLY A 421 29.81 -23.19 11.87
CA GLY A 421 29.02 -23.97 10.91
C GLY A 421 27.52 -24.03 11.22
N LYS A 422 27.02 -23.23 12.18
CA LYS A 422 25.60 -23.18 12.57
C LYS A 422 25.01 -21.78 12.43
N MET A 423 23.96 -21.66 11.63
CA MET A 423 23.18 -20.42 11.46
C MET A 423 22.08 -20.23 12.52
N ASP A 424 21.87 -21.22 13.40
CA ASP A 424 20.83 -21.21 14.43
C ASP A 424 20.91 -20.00 15.38
N ASN A 425 22.14 -19.52 15.66
CA ASN A 425 22.38 -18.38 16.54
C ASN A 425 23.50 -17.51 15.96
N THR A 426 23.14 -16.34 15.42
CA THR A 426 24.06 -15.45 14.71
C THR A 426 23.86 -14.00 15.13
N PHE A 427 24.84 -13.15 14.86
CA PHE A 427 24.64 -11.71 14.91
C PHE A 427 25.16 -11.03 13.65
N HIS A 428 24.53 -9.92 13.30
CA HIS A 428 24.79 -9.16 12.08
C HIS A 428 24.97 -7.69 12.40
N LEU A 429 25.81 -6.99 11.65
CA LEU A 429 26.20 -5.60 11.84
C LEU A 429 25.89 -4.83 10.56
N PHE A 430 25.26 -3.67 10.66
CA PHE A 430 25.08 -2.79 9.50
C PHE A 430 24.94 -1.35 9.96
N GLU A 431 24.89 -0.42 9.01
CA GLU A 431 24.77 1.01 9.25
C GLU A 431 23.64 1.57 8.36
N ALA A 432 22.75 2.36 8.97
CA ALA A 432 21.63 2.97 8.28
C ALA A 432 21.07 4.13 9.13
N GLY A 433 20.63 5.21 8.48
CA GLY A 433 20.07 6.37 9.17
C GLY A 433 21.06 7.06 10.11
N GLY A 434 22.35 7.06 9.75
CA GLY A 434 23.43 7.69 10.53
C GLY A 434 23.80 6.98 11.84
N VAL A 435 23.35 5.74 12.04
CA VAL A 435 23.63 4.98 13.26
C VAL A 435 24.06 3.54 12.98
N LYS A 436 24.76 2.96 13.95
CA LYS A 436 25.26 1.58 13.89
C LYS A 436 24.26 0.62 14.49
N TRP A 437 23.98 -0.46 13.78
CA TRP A 437 23.02 -1.49 14.17
C TRP A 437 23.71 -2.82 14.48
N ILE A 438 23.07 -3.60 15.36
CA ILE A 438 23.36 -5.01 15.57
C ILE A 438 22.04 -5.79 15.60
N ILE A 439 21.95 -6.84 14.77
CA ILE A 439 20.84 -7.80 14.80
C ILE A 439 21.35 -9.05 15.51
N VAL A 440 20.65 -9.49 16.55
CA VAL A 440 20.95 -10.74 17.26
C VAL A 440 19.83 -11.73 16.94
N CYS A 441 20.18 -12.82 16.26
CA CYS A 441 19.27 -13.86 15.80
C CYS A 441 19.45 -15.09 16.69
N LEU A 442 18.38 -15.50 17.38
CA LEU A 442 18.43 -16.63 18.31
C LEU A 442 17.49 -17.76 17.87
N GLU A 443 17.93 -18.99 18.14
CA GLU A 443 17.21 -20.23 17.89
C GLU A 443 15.81 -20.26 18.51
N TRP A 444 14.91 -21.11 17.99
CA TRP A 444 13.67 -21.44 18.67
C TRP A 444 13.89 -21.86 20.13
N GLY A 445 13.14 -21.22 21.04
CA GLY A 445 13.24 -21.42 22.48
C GLY A 445 14.69 -21.36 22.98
N PRO A 446 15.35 -20.18 22.98
CA PRO A 446 16.79 -20.08 23.24
C PRO A 446 17.20 -20.71 24.58
N ARG A 447 18.32 -21.43 24.56
CA ARG A 447 18.91 -22.02 25.76
C ARG A 447 19.56 -20.93 26.64
N ASP A 448 19.75 -21.21 27.93
CA ASP A 448 20.43 -20.25 28.83
C ASP A 448 21.88 -19.95 28.38
N ALA A 449 22.58 -20.94 27.82
CA ALA A 449 23.92 -20.73 27.25
C ALA A 449 23.90 -19.78 26.04
N THR A 450 22.86 -19.88 25.20
CA THR A 450 22.62 -19.00 24.05
C THR A 450 22.38 -17.56 24.51
N ILE A 451 21.58 -17.37 25.57
CA ILE A 451 21.34 -16.05 26.17
C ILE A 451 22.64 -15.46 26.77
N ALA A 452 23.46 -16.29 27.42
CA ALA A 452 24.75 -15.85 27.95
C ALA A 452 25.68 -15.37 26.83
N TRP A 453 25.77 -16.13 25.73
CA TRP A 453 26.52 -15.73 24.53
C TRP A 453 25.99 -14.42 23.93
N ALA A 454 24.68 -14.26 23.79
CA ALA A 454 24.07 -13.03 23.27
C ALA A 454 24.39 -11.80 24.16
N ASN A 455 24.43 -11.98 25.48
CA ASN A 455 24.87 -10.92 26.40
C ASN A 455 26.33 -10.53 26.17
N GLU A 456 27.23 -11.49 25.92
CA GLU A 456 28.63 -11.21 25.60
C GLU A 456 28.78 -10.46 24.27
N VAL A 457 27.99 -10.82 23.26
CA VAL A 457 27.93 -10.11 21.97
C VAL A 457 27.51 -8.66 22.20
N MET A 458 26.36 -8.42 22.85
CA MET A 458 25.88 -7.06 23.12
C MET A 458 26.86 -6.24 23.98
N ALA A 459 27.55 -6.88 24.93
CA ALA A 459 28.55 -6.22 25.75
C ALA A 459 29.79 -5.75 24.96
N LYS A 460 30.13 -6.43 23.85
CA LYS A 460 31.22 -6.02 22.94
C LYS A 460 30.79 -4.94 21.93
N HIS A 461 29.49 -4.77 21.72
CA HIS A 461 28.91 -3.87 20.71
C HIS A 461 27.99 -2.80 21.33
N LYS A 462 28.42 -2.17 22.43
CA LYS A 462 27.63 -1.18 23.17
C LYS A 462 27.34 0.11 22.40
N ASP A 463 28.12 0.38 21.35
CA ASP A 463 27.96 1.52 20.45
C ASP A 463 26.83 1.33 19.42
N ARG A 464 26.17 0.18 19.41
CA ARG A 464 25.16 -0.19 18.41
C ARG A 464 23.77 -0.31 19.01
N LYS A 465 22.75 0.07 18.23
CA LYS A 465 21.34 -0.20 18.56
C LYS A 465 21.00 -1.64 18.20
N GLY A 466 20.44 -2.37 19.15
CA GLY A 466 20.14 -3.79 19.03
C GLY A 466 18.74 -4.08 18.51
N ILE A 467 18.64 -5.06 17.61
CA ILE A 467 17.39 -5.72 17.21
C ILE A 467 17.48 -7.19 17.61
N LEU A 468 16.53 -7.70 18.39
CA LEU A 468 16.42 -9.13 18.67
C LEU A 468 15.46 -9.78 17.68
N VAL A 469 15.91 -10.80 16.97
CA VAL A 469 15.09 -11.70 16.16
C VAL A 469 15.08 -13.06 16.82
N THR A 470 13.89 -13.59 17.09
CA THR A 470 13.68 -14.96 17.58
C THR A 470 12.29 -15.40 17.16
N HIS A 471 12.03 -16.70 17.07
CA HIS A 471 10.74 -17.17 16.57
C HIS A 471 9.59 -16.91 17.56
N ALA A 472 9.81 -17.07 18.88
CA ALA A 472 8.79 -16.83 19.90
C ALA A 472 9.24 -15.78 20.93
N PHE A 473 8.50 -14.67 20.99
CA PHE A 473 8.71 -13.61 21.98
C PHE A 473 7.38 -12.99 22.44
N MET A 474 6.69 -12.27 21.54
CA MET A 474 5.34 -11.74 21.75
C MET A 474 4.29 -12.78 21.38
N ASN A 475 3.15 -12.72 22.07
CA ASN A 475 1.92 -13.43 21.78
C ASN A 475 0.89 -12.49 21.13
N ASN A 476 -0.16 -13.04 20.53
CA ASN A 476 -1.18 -12.31 19.76
C ASN A 476 -2.19 -11.51 20.62
N ASN A 477 -1.84 -11.26 21.89
CA ASN A 477 -2.64 -10.51 22.85
C ASN A 477 -1.83 -9.34 23.44
N ASP A 478 -0.81 -8.88 22.72
CA ASP A 478 0.11 -7.80 23.12
C ASP A 478 0.89 -8.06 24.42
N LEU A 479 0.93 -9.32 24.88
CA LEU A 479 1.78 -9.76 25.99
C LEU A 479 2.95 -10.58 25.46
N ARG A 480 4.07 -10.55 26.17
CA ARG A 480 5.15 -11.52 25.95
C ARG A 480 4.69 -12.91 26.34
N TYR A 481 5.26 -13.93 25.72
CA TYR A 481 5.12 -15.28 26.25
C TYR A 481 5.67 -15.37 27.68
N ASP A 482 4.84 -15.83 28.60
CA ASP A 482 5.17 -16.07 30.00
C ASP A 482 4.47 -17.36 30.49
N TYR A 483 5.21 -18.45 30.57
CA TYR A 483 4.70 -19.74 31.03
C TYR A 483 4.24 -19.73 32.49
N THR A 484 4.64 -18.71 33.26
CA THR A 484 4.23 -18.50 34.65
C THR A 484 2.91 -17.74 34.76
N ASP A 485 2.46 -17.05 33.71
CA ASP A 485 1.15 -16.40 33.68
C ASP A 485 0.03 -17.45 33.64
N LYS A 486 -0.66 -17.59 34.79
CA LYS A 486 -1.82 -18.49 34.93
C LYS A 486 -3.15 -17.77 34.72
N VAL A 487 -3.13 -16.45 34.59
CA VAL A 487 -4.32 -15.62 34.37
C VAL A 487 -4.63 -15.52 32.88
N ASN A 488 -3.60 -15.33 32.07
CA ASN A 488 -3.70 -15.27 30.61
C ASN A 488 -2.95 -16.47 30.01
N PRO A 489 -3.52 -17.69 30.02
CA PRO A 489 -2.84 -18.86 29.45
C PRO A 489 -2.58 -18.66 27.96
N GLN A 490 -1.34 -18.91 27.54
CA GLN A 490 -0.90 -18.71 26.15
C GLN A 490 -0.62 -20.05 25.49
N ALA A 491 -1.32 -20.32 24.38
CA ALA A 491 -1.03 -21.49 23.56
C ALA A 491 0.30 -21.33 22.85
N TYR A 492 0.94 -22.45 22.50
CA TYR A 492 2.20 -22.50 21.76
C TYR A 492 3.41 -21.86 22.48
N ASN A 493 3.34 -21.60 23.80
CA ASN A 493 4.54 -21.17 24.54
C ASN A 493 5.68 -22.22 24.39
N PRO A 494 6.95 -21.81 24.21
CA PRO A 494 8.09 -22.74 24.10
C PRO A 494 8.15 -23.82 25.18
N HIS A 495 7.79 -23.50 26.44
CA HIS A 495 7.74 -24.46 27.55
C HIS A 495 6.69 -25.58 27.39
N SER A 496 5.79 -25.46 26.41
CA SER A 496 4.80 -26.49 26.07
C SER A 496 5.35 -27.56 25.14
N TYR A 497 6.52 -27.33 24.53
CA TYR A 497 7.17 -28.25 23.60
C TYR A 497 8.12 -29.21 24.32
N ARG A 498 8.45 -30.33 23.67
CA ARG A 498 9.37 -31.34 24.20
C ARG A 498 10.81 -31.15 23.72
N THR A 499 11.13 -29.98 23.18
CA THR A 499 12.46 -29.67 22.66
C THR A 499 13.53 -29.80 23.76
N PRO A 500 14.65 -30.49 23.51
CA PRO A 500 15.69 -30.67 24.51
C PRO A 500 16.54 -29.41 24.73
N GLY A 501 17.23 -29.35 25.88
CA GLY A 501 18.29 -28.35 26.14
C GLY A 501 17.90 -27.14 26.98
N GLY A 502 16.70 -27.12 27.56
CA GLY A 502 16.15 -25.93 28.23
C GLY A 502 15.62 -24.93 27.21
N MET A 503 14.56 -24.20 27.59
CA MET A 503 13.89 -23.24 26.73
C MET A 503 13.59 -21.98 27.52
N ASN A 504 13.70 -20.83 26.85
CA ASN A 504 13.27 -19.55 27.37
C ASN A 504 12.18 -18.97 26.48
N ASP A 505 11.15 -18.43 27.11
CA ASP A 505 10.09 -17.69 26.42
C ASP A 505 10.34 -16.17 26.43
N GLY A 506 9.41 -15.41 25.86
CA GLY A 506 9.57 -13.96 25.65
C GLY A 506 9.85 -13.17 26.94
N GLU A 507 9.15 -13.46 28.03
CA GLU A 507 9.36 -12.79 29.31
C GLU A 507 10.73 -13.15 29.90
N GLN A 508 11.16 -14.41 29.78
CA GLN A 508 12.51 -14.80 30.20
C GLN A 508 13.60 -14.13 29.36
N LEU A 509 13.43 -14.04 28.04
CA LEU A 509 14.35 -13.31 27.15
C LEU A 509 14.38 -11.82 27.48
N TRP A 510 13.23 -11.22 27.80
CA TRP A 510 13.14 -9.84 28.26
C TRP A 510 14.02 -9.61 29.50
N GLN A 511 13.80 -10.40 30.56
CA GLN A 511 14.50 -10.23 31.84
C GLN A 511 15.99 -10.61 31.78
N LYS A 512 16.35 -11.62 30.98
CA LYS A 512 17.72 -12.15 30.93
C LYS A 512 18.61 -11.45 29.89
N LEU A 513 18.03 -10.83 28.87
CA LEU A 513 18.78 -10.26 27.74
C LEU A 513 18.30 -8.85 27.38
N VAL A 514 17.06 -8.70 26.90
CA VAL A 514 16.62 -7.47 26.20
C VAL A 514 16.66 -6.27 27.14
N LYS A 515 16.07 -6.40 28.33
CA LYS A 515 15.97 -5.32 29.31
C LYS A 515 17.34 -4.84 29.82
N LYS A 516 18.39 -5.65 29.69
CA LYS A 516 19.73 -5.38 30.23
C LYS A 516 20.70 -4.77 29.21
N ASN A 517 20.34 -4.75 27.94
CA ASN A 517 21.22 -4.35 26.84
C ASN A 517 20.55 -3.28 25.97
N ASN A 518 21.33 -2.67 25.07
CA ASN A 518 20.89 -1.58 24.18
C ASN A 518 20.01 -2.07 23.02
N PHE A 519 19.05 -2.96 23.28
CA PHE A 519 18.02 -3.32 22.31
C PHE A 519 16.99 -2.19 22.24
N VAL A 520 16.54 -1.89 21.02
CA VAL A 520 15.47 -0.91 20.74
C VAL A 520 14.27 -1.56 20.06
N LEU A 521 14.45 -2.76 19.52
CA LEU A 521 13.43 -3.51 18.79
C LEU A 521 13.55 -5.01 19.09
N THR A 522 12.43 -5.71 19.23
CA THR A 522 12.34 -7.16 19.12
C THR A 522 11.27 -7.53 18.10
N VAL A 523 11.55 -8.54 17.27
CA VAL A 523 10.62 -9.05 16.24
C VAL A 523 10.53 -10.57 16.31
N ASN A 524 9.31 -11.11 16.20
CA ASN A 524 9.04 -12.55 16.18
C ASN A 524 7.83 -12.95 15.33
N GLY A 525 7.76 -14.25 15.02
CA GLY A 525 6.65 -14.91 14.32
C GLY A 525 5.87 -15.83 15.26
N HIS A 526 5.61 -17.08 14.82
CA HIS A 526 5.13 -18.23 15.61
C HIS A 526 3.64 -18.25 15.95
N VAL A 527 3.10 -17.16 16.50
CA VAL A 527 1.81 -17.22 17.17
C VAL A 527 0.64 -17.09 16.23
N LEU A 528 -0.33 -17.98 16.42
CA LEU A 528 -1.58 -18.05 15.69
C LEU A 528 -2.67 -17.18 16.35
N GLY A 529 -3.55 -16.57 15.57
CA GLY A 529 -4.55 -15.62 16.04
C GLY A 529 -4.98 -14.65 14.95
N ASP A 530 -5.09 -13.37 15.27
CA ASP A 530 -4.97 -12.28 14.27
C ASP A 530 -3.55 -12.20 13.69
N GLY A 531 -2.57 -12.82 14.36
CA GLY A 531 -1.20 -12.98 13.87
C GLY A 531 -0.33 -11.76 14.12
N THR A 532 -0.74 -10.88 15.03
CA THR A 532 -0.02 -9.64 15.32
C THR A 532 0.04 -9.36 16.80
N GLY A 533 1.04 -8.60 17.20
CA GLY A 533 1.12 -8.05 18.55
C GLY A 533 2.10 -6.89 18.57
N TYR A 534 1.80 -5.88 19.37
CA TYR A 534 2.69 -4.74 19.53
C TYR A 534 2.64 -4.18 20.95
N ARG A 535 3.82 -3.95 21.53
CA ARG A 535 3.95 -3.21 22.78
C ARG A 535 5.28 -2.47 22.85
N MET A 536 5.37 -1.55 23.80
CA MET A 536 6.61 -0.87 24.16
C MET A 536 6.79 -0.92 25.67
N ASP A 537 8.00 -1.29 26.11
CA ASP A 537 8.42 -1.22 27.51
C ASP A 537 9.80 -0.55 27.59
N GLN A 538 10.17 -0.06 28.77
CA GLN A 538 11.49 0.51 29.00
C GLN A 538 12.50 -0.56 29.44
N ASN A 539 13.70 -0.53 28.88
CA ASN A 539 14.84 -1.29 29.38
C ASN A 539 15.36 -0.72 30.72
N ASP A 540 16.35 -1.36 31.34
CA ASP A 540 16.94 -0.92 32.62
C ASP A 540 17.66 0.44 32.52
N ALA A 541 18.00 0.89 31.30
CA ALA A 541 18.53 2.23 31.03
C ALA A 541 17.44 3.29 30.77
N GLY A 542 16.16 2.92 30.85
CA GLY A 542 15.01 3.81 30.59
C GLY A 542 14.73 4.06 29.11
N GLN A 543 15.41 3.37 28.19
CA GLN A 543 15.18 3.51 26.75
C GLN A 543 13.98 2.67 26.32
N PRO A 544 13.14 3.16 25.39
CA PRO A 544 12.02 2.41 24.86
C PRO A 544 12.50 1.21 24.02
N VAL A 545 11.86 0.06 24.20
CA VAL A 545 12.04 -1.13 23.39
C VAL A 545 10.70 -1.53 22.79
N HIS A 546 10.61 -1.39 21.47
CA HIS A 546 9.44 -1.79 20.69
C HIS A 546 9.48 -3.30 20.48
N GLN A 547 8.37 -3.99 20.69
CA GLN A 547 8.28 -5.44 20.61
C GLN A 547 7.13 -5.79 19.67
N MET A 548 7.41 -6.56 18.63
CA MET A 548 6.47 -6.76 17.53
C MET A 548 6.37 -8.22 17.10
N LEU A 549 5.14 -8.70 16.98
CA LEU A 549 4.78 -9.97 16.37
C LEU A 549 4.14 -9.71 14.99
N ALA A 550 4.53 -10.50 14.00
CA ALA A 550 3.86 -10.63 12.71
C ALA A 550 3.86 -12.10 12.28
N ASN A 551 2.71 -12.65 11.93
CA ASN A 551 2.52 -13.99 11.38
C ASN A 551 1.26 -14.00 10.51
N TYR A 552 1.40 -14.34 9.22
CA TYR A 552 0.29 -14.37 8.28
C TYR A 552 -0.14 -15.78 7.87
N GLN A 553 0.50 -16.84 8.37
CA GLN A 553 0.47 -18.19 7.78
C GLN A 553 -0.92 -18.82 7.58
N PHE A 554 -1.93 -18.37 8.31
CA PHE A 554 -3.32 -18.88 8.25
C PHE A 554 -4.29 -18.04 7.43
N ARG A 555 -3.82 -16.98 6.77
CA ARG A 555 -4.60 -16.40 5.67
C ARG A 555 -4.65 -17.41 4.51
N LYS A 556 -5.50 -17.13 3.53
CA LYS A 556 -5.59 -17.95 2.30
C LYS A 556 -4.21 -18.05 1.60
N LEU A 557 -4.04 -19.03 0.71
CA LEU A 557 -2.78 -19.30 0.00
C LEU A 557 -1.53 -19.37 0.89
N GLY A 558 -1.66 -19.81 2.15
CA GLY A 558 -0.56 -19.93 3.10
C GLY A 558 -0.08 -18.60 3.70
N GLY A 559 -0.84 -17.52 3.51
CA GLY A 559 -0.59 -16.21 4.13
C GLY A 559 -0.73 -15.01 3.19
N GLU A 560 -1.16 -15.23 1.94
CA GLU A 560 -1.38 -14.25 0.88
C GLU A 560 -0.20 -13.31 0.52
N GLY A 561 1.04 -13.81 0.63
CA GLY A 561 2.25 -13.12 0.18
C GLY A 561 2.62 -11.88 0.98
N TYR A 562 2.10 -11.76 2.21
CA TYR A 562 2.33 -10.61 3.07
C TYR A 562 3.73 -10.61 3.67
N LEU A 563 4.42 -9.47 3.54
CA LEU A 563 5.63 -9.11 4.27
C LEU A 563 5.35 -7.84 5.09
N ARG A 564 6.19 -7.56 6.09
CA ARG A 564 6.06 -6.33 6.89
C ARG A 564 7.26 -5.41 6.67
N THR A 565 7.00 -4.13 6.47
CA THR A 565 8.00 -3.09 6.28
C THR A 565 8.04 -2.18 7.51
N LEU A 566 9.24 -1.78 7.91
CA LEU A 566 9.50 -0.76 8.92
C LEU A 566 10.24 0.38 8.22
N GLU A 567 9.51 1.42 7.84
CA GLU A 567 10.00 2.61 7.14
C GLU A 567 10.41 3.68 8.16
N PHE A 568 11.72 3.86 8.35
CA PHE A 568 12.31 4.90 9.18
C PHE A 568 12.30 6.22 8.40
N GLN A 569 11.56 7.20 8.90
CA GLN A 569 11.39 8.52 8.28
C GLN A 569 12.66 9.37 8.43
N PRO A 570 12.87 10.41 7.60
CA PRO A 570 14.07 11.25 7.64
C PRO A 570 14.16 12.15 8.88
N ASP A 571 13.13 12.16 9.73
CA ASP A 571 13.09 12.94 10.97
C ASP A 571 13.88 12.30 12.13
N ASN A 572 14.54 11.16 11.85
CA ASN A 572 15.36 10.40 12.81
C ASN A 572 14.58 9.83 14.01
N LYS A 573 13.25 9.84 13.95
CA LYS A 573 12.38 9.52 15.11
C LYS A 573 11.18 8.67 14.75
N THR A 574 10.57 8.86 13.59
CA THR A 574 9.32 8.19 13.24
C THR A 574 9.61 6.90 12.47
N VAL A 575 9.03 5.79 12.93
CA VAL A 575 9.02 4.52 12.20
C VAL A 575 7.59 4.21 11.81
N VAL A 576 7.36 3.99 10.52
CA VAL A 576 6.06 3.60 9.97
C VAL A 576 6.09 2.11 9.67
N VAL A 577 5.13 1.37 10.20
CA VAL A 577 4.97 -0.08 10.03
C VAL A 577 3.85 -0.32 9.05
N LYS A 578 4.10 -1.10 8.00
CA LYS A 578 3.08 -1.47 7.01
C LYS A 578 3.22 -2.93 6.61
N SER A 579 2.11 -3.62 6.41
CA SER A 579 2.10 -4.99 5.87
C SER A 579 1.63 -5.00 4.42
N TYR A 580 2.41 -5.58 3.52
CA TYR A 580 2.20 -5.53 2.07
C TYR A 580 2.11 -6.92 1.45
N SER A 581 1.08 -7.18 0.64
CA SER A 581 0.94 -8.40 -0.15
C SER A 581 1.60 -8.25 -1.51
N THR A 582 2.58 -9.11 -1.79
CA THR A 582 3.29 -9.13 -3.07
C THR A 582 2.48 -9.71 -4.23
N ILE A 583 1.36 -10.38 -3.95
CA ILE A 583 0.51 -10.99 -4.98
C ILE A 583 -0.77 -10.19 -5.23
N TYR A 584 -1.23 -9.40 -4.26
CA TYR A 584 -2.35 -8.47 -4.47
C TYR A 584 -1.89 -7.05 -4.78
N GLY A 585 -0.63 -6.72 -4.52
CA GLY A 585 -0.10 -5.39 -4.78
C GLY A 585 -0.64 -4.33 -3.81
N ASN A 586 -1.11 -4.73 -2.62
CA ASN A 586 -1.81 -3.87 -1.69
C ASN A 586 -1.31 -4.01 -0.24
N TYR A 587 -1.72 -3.08 0.60
CA TYR A 587 -1.41 -3.07 2.03
C TYR A 587 -2.60 -3.54 2.85
N LEU A 588 -2.32 -4.17 3.99
CA LEU A 588 -3.29 -4.26 5.07
C LEU A 588 -3.40 -2.90 5.74
N LEU A 589 -4.62 -2.50 6.04
CA LEU A 589 -4.98 -1.13 6.46
C LEU A 589 -5.50 -1.09 7.90
N GLU A 590 -5.62 -2.26 8.53
CA GLU A 590 -5.96 -2.43 9.94
C GLU A 590 -4.89 -1.80 10.85
N THR A 591 -5.29 -1.31 12.03
CA THR A 591 -4.42 -0.50 12.91
C THR A 591 -3.21 -1.25 13.48
N ASP A 592 -3.24 -2.57 13.48
CA ASP A 592 -2.17 -3.50 13.85
C ASP A 592 -1.24 -3.84 12.66
N GLN A 593 -1.55 -3.33 11.47
CA GLN A 593 -0.85 -3.57 10.21
C GLN A 593 -0.27 -2.29 9.61
N ASP A 594 -0.95 -1.15 9.78
CA ASP A 594 -0.55 0.20 9.36
C ASP A 594 -0.57 1.14 10.57
N PHE A 595 0.62 1.39 11.14
CA PHE A 595 0.78 2.27 12.31
C PHE A 595 2.16 2.91 12.33
N SER A 596 2.37 3.83 13.27
CA SER A 596 3.70 4.41 13.50
C SER A 596 4.05 4.47 14.98
N PHE A 597 5.34 4.49 15.26
CA PHE A 597 5.88 4.70 16.60
C PHE A 597 7.10 5.60 16.57
N GLN A 598 7.49 6.09 17.75
CA GLN A 598 8.63 6.98 17.93
C GLN A 598 9.83 6.19 18.47
N LEU A 599 10.93 6.20 17.72
CA LEU A 599 12.22 5.64 18.08
C LEU A 599 13.31 6.64 17.70
N ASP A 600 13.85 7.34 18.70
CA ASP A 600 14.93 8.30 18.51
C ASP A 600 16.25 7.58 18.13
N LEU A 601 16.71 7.79 16.89
CA LEU A 601 17.96 7.18 16.43
C LEU A 601 19.16 7.94 16.98
N GLY A 602 19.06 9.25 17.19
CA GLY A 602 20.18 10.09 17.63
C GLY A 602 21.29 10.20 16.58
N ALA A 603 20.94 10.26 15.29
CA ALA A 603 21.91 10.66 14.28
C ALA A 603 22.35 12.10 14.49
N LYS A 604 23.53 12.41 13.97
CA LYS A 604 24.15 13.73 14.08
C LYS A 604 23.68 14.65 12.96
N ASP A 605 23.62 15.93 13.29
CA ASP A 605 23.46 17.08 12.42
C ASP A 605 24.55 18.04 12.89
N SER A 606 25.73 17.93 12.27
CA SER A 606 26.98 18.49 12.74
C SER A 606 27.15 19.96 12.35
N ASP A 607 26.55 20.40 11.26
CA ASP A 607 26.60 21.78 10.78
C ASP A 607 25.34 22.59 11.15
N GLY A 608 24.28 21.92 11.61
CA GLY A 608 23.08 22.52 12.19
C GLY A 608 22.14 23.10 11.14
N ASP A 609 22.19 22.61 9.90
CA ASP A 609 21.35 23.09 8.80
C ASP A 609 19.94 22.46 8.78
N GLY A 610 19.73 21.41 9.59
CA GLY A 610 18.48 20.67 9.71
C GLY A 610 18.40 19.40 8.84
N VAL A 611 19.48 19.06 8.14
CA VAL A 611 19.74 17.80 7.44
C VAL A 611 20.67 16.97 8.31
N PHE A 612 20.39 15.67 8.48
CA PHE A 612 21.31 14.85 9.27
C PHE A 612 22.48 14.40 8.41
N ASP A 613 23.67 14.35 9.01
CA ASP A 613 24.96 14.12 8.33
C ASP A 613 24.90 12.96 7.32
N TYR A 614 24.21 11.88 7.68
CA TYR A 614 24.15 10.65 6.89
C TYR A 614 23.47 10.77 5.51
N PHE A 615 22.72 11.84 5.25
CA PHE A 615 22.08 12.08 3.95
C PHE A 615 22.28 13.51 3.45
N ASP A 616 23.26 14.21 4.01
CA ASP A 616 23.63 15.55 3.59
C ASP A 616 24.51 15.51 2.33
N ALA A 617 24.17 16.32 1.33
CA ALA A 617 24.92 16.41 0.08
C ALA A 617 26.17 17.30 0.22
N ASP A 618 26.25 18.12 1.26
CA ASP A 618 27.38 19.00 1.54
C ASP A 618 28.52 18.28 2.29
N LEU A 619 28.29 17.03 2.74
CA LEU A 619 29.25 16.21 3.47
C LEU A 619 29.74 15.00 2.65
N ASP A 620 30.99 14.64 2.91
CA ASP A 620 31.70 13.45 2.43
C ASP A 620 32.56 13.00 3.63
N ASP A 621 31.95 12.19 4.48
CA ASP A 621 32.42 11.91 5.84
C ASP A 621 33.69 11.04 5.83
N ASP A 622 33.80 10.11 4.88
CA ASP A 622 34.94 9.21 4.73
C ASP A 622 35.98 9.65 3.67
N LYS A 623 35.64 10.65 2.85
CA LYS A 623 36.52 11.31 1.87
C LYS A 623 36.94 10.40 0.73
N ASP A 624 36.07 9.49 0.33
CA ASP A 624 36.29 8.61 -0.81
C ASP A 624 35.94 9.29 -2.16
N GLY A 625 35.23 10.42 -2.11
CA GLY A 625 34.81 11.21 -3.25
C GLY A 625 33.33 11.05 -3.65
N LEU A 626 32.56 10.27 -2.89
CA LEU A 626 31.10 10.28 -2.90
C LEU A 626 30.59 11.15 -1.75
N ASN A 627 29.50 11.89 -1.97
CA ASN A 627 28.86 12.62 -0.87
C ASN A 627 27.88 11.71 -0.13
N ASN A 628 27.62 12.01 1.14
CA ASN A 628 26.80 11.17 2.02
C ASN A 628 25.38 10.97 1.45
N HIS A 629 24.81 11.98 0.77
CA HIS A 629 23.51 11.86 0.08
C HIS A 629 23.52 10.78 -1.02
N ASP A 630 24.49 10.81 -1.93
CA ASP A 630 24.60 9.85 -3.03
C ASP A 630 24.86 8.44 -2.51
N GLU A 631 25.75 8.30 -1.53
CA GLU A 631 25.98 7.02 -0.85
C GLU A 631 24.70 6.47 -0.23
N PHE A 632 23.96 7.32 0.48
CA PHE A 632 22.78 6.90 1.20
C PHE A 632 21.56 6.63 0.29
N VAL A 633 21.29 7.51 -0.67
CA VAL A 633 20.07 7.50 -1.50
C VAL A 633 20.27 6.68 -2.77
N LYS A 634 21.46 6.69 -3.36
CA LYS A 634 21.70 6.12 -4.69
C LYS A 634 22.40 4.77 -4.65
N TYR A 635 23.45 4.65 -3.84
CA TYR A 635 24.33 3.48 -3.87
C TYR A 635 24.10 2.51 -2.71
N GLY A 636 23.52 2.97 -1.60
CA GLY A 636 23.28 2.15 -0.41
C GLY A 636 24.53 1.90 0.43
N THR A 637 25.65 2.58 0.13
CA THR A 637 26.94 2.48 0.83
C THR A 637 26.92 3.19 2.18
N SER A 638 27.99 3.05 2.96
CA SER A 638 28.17 3.72 4.25
C SER A 638 29.00 4.97 4.10
N ALA A 639 28.38 6.12 4.36
CA ALA A 639 29.04 7.43 4.40
C ALA A 639 30.21 7.55 5.40
N SER A 640 30.43 6.55 6.25
CA SER A 640 31.54 6.58 7.21
C SER A 640 32.61 5.53 6.92
N SER A 641 32.54 4.87 5.76
CA SER A 641 33.43 3.78 5.37
C SER A 641 33.68 3.80 3.87
N ALA A 642 34.84 4.33 3.47
CA ALA A 642 35.27 4.47 2.07
C ALA A 642 35.34 3.15 1.27
N ASP A 643 35.20 2.01 1.96
CA ASP A 643 35.13 0.64 1.46
C ASP A 643 34.06 -0.05 2.32
N THR A 644 32.82 -0.04 1.86
CA THR A 644 31.65 -0.50 2.61
C THR A 644 31.68 -2.00 2.84
N ASP A 645 32.12 -2.77 1.84
CA ASP A 645 32.12 -4.22 1.87
C ASP A 645 33.44 -4.85 2.40
N ARG A 646 34.47 -4.02 2.55
CA ARG A 646 35.79 -4.34 3.10
C ARG A 646 36.57 -5.36 2.28
N ASP A 647 36.36 -5.38 0.97
CA ASP A 647 37.11 -6.24 0.08
C ASP A 647 38.46 -5.65 -0.40
N GLY A 648 38.70 -4.37 -0.06
CA GLY A 648 39.92 -3.64 -0.36
C GLY A 648 39.81 -2.69 -1.55
N LEU A 649 38.64 -2.53 -2.14
CA LEU A 649 38.32 -1.48 -3.12
C LEU A 649 37.38 -0.45 -2.50
N GLY A 650 37.58 0.82 -2.87
CA GLY A 650 36.72 1.87 -2.36
C GLY A 650 35.43 2.00 -3.14
N ASP A 651 34.36 2.42 -2.47
CA ASP A 651 33.00 2.48 -3.02
C ASP A 651 32.96 3.33 -4.30
N ALA A 652 33.57 4.54 -4.27
CA ALA A 652 33.71 5.41 -5.44
C ALA A 652 34.39 4.72 -6.64
N ALA A 653 35.40 3.88 -6.39
CA ALA A 653 36.15 3.19 -7.43
C ALA A 653 35.35 2.05 -8.06
N GLU A 654 34.61 1.31 -7.24
CA GLU A 654 33.72 0.24 -7.67
C GLU A 654 32.56 0.77 -8.51
N ILE A 655 31.90 1.83 -8.03
CA ILE A 655 30.82 2.49 -8.76
C ILE A 655 31.33 3.01 -10.11
N ALA A 656 32.52 3.59 -10.16
CA ALA A 656 33.14 4.02 -11.41
C ALA A 656 33.49 2.85 -12.35
N ALA A 657 33.80 1.68 -11.80
CA ALA A 657 34.06 0.45 -12.54
C ALA A 657 32.78 -0.32 -12.93
N GLY A 658 31.63 0.04 -12.36
CA GLY A 658 30.35 -0.65 -12.54
C GLY A 658 30.22 -1.96 -11.75
N THR A 659 31.01 -2.11 -10.68
CA THR A 659 30.90 -3.22 -9.71
C THR A 659 29.98 -2.84 -8.54
N ASN A 660 29.85 -3.70 -7.53
CA ASN A 660 28.86 -3.55 -6.47
C ASN A 660 29.51 -3.40 -5.09
N ALA A 661 29.65 -2.15 -4.65
CA ALA A 661 30.28 -1.75 -3.39
C ALA A 661 29.62 -2.23 -2.09
N LEU A 662 28.59 -3.07 -2.18
CA LEU A 662 27.92 -3.68 -1.04
C LEU A 662 28.28 -5.16 -0.85
N PHE A 663 29.04 -5.76 -1.78
CA PHE A 663 29.29 -7.19 -1.80
C PHE A 663 30.68 -7.53 -2.27
N ASN A 664 31.42 -8.20 -1.39
CA ASN A 664 32.78 -8.63 -1.62
C ASN A 664 32.93 -9.35 -2.97
N ASP A 665 33.48 -8.64 -3.95
CA ASP A 665 33.80 -9.14 -5.27
C ASP A 665 35.31 -9.15 -5.53
N GLY A 666 36.11 -8.81 -4.50
CA GLY A 666 37.56 -8.84 -4.48
C GLY A 666 38.15 -10.15 -5.00
N THR A 667 37.52 -11.31 -4.76
CA THR A 667 37.97 -12.59 -5.34
C THR A 667 37.84 -12.65 -6.86
N VAL A 668 36.76 -12.08 -7.42
CA VAL A 668 36.54 -11.95 -8.86
C VAL A 668 37.54 -10.95 -9.43
N ILE A 669 37.73 -9.81 -8.76
CA ILE A 669 38.64 -8.77 -9.21
C ILE A 669 40.10 -9.24 -9.16
N ASP A 670 40.50 -9.95 -8.11
CA ASP A 670 41.82 -10.57 -8.02
C ASP A 670 42.03 -11.59 -9.13
N ALA A 671 41.02 -12.41 -9.45
CA ALA A 671 41.09 -13.33 -10.57
C ALA A 671 41.28 -12.60 -11.92
N VAL A 672 40.58 -11.48 -12.14
CA VAL A 672 40.75 -10.65 -13.34
C VAL A 672 42.13 -10.00 -13.37
N LYS A 673 42.60 -9.41 -12.27
CA LYS A 673 43.93 -8.78 -12.15
C LYS A 673 45.06 -9.78 -12.41
N GLN A 674 44.97 -10.98 -11.84
CA GLN A 674 45.95 -12.05 -12.01
C GLN A 674 45.98 -12.59 -13.45
N ASN A 675 44.83 -12.56 -14.15
CA ASN A 675 44.68 -13.04 -15.52
C ASN A 675 44.59 -11.91 -16.57
N ARG A 676 44.98 -10.67 -16.22
CA ARG A 676 44.77 -9.45 -17.03
C ARG A 676 45.19 -9.60 -18.50
N LYS A 677 46.30 -10.30 -18.77
CA LYS A 677 46.80 -10.54 -20.13
C LYS A 677 45.87 -11.43 -20.95
N GLY A 678 45.21 -12.41 -20.33
CA GLY A 678 44.23 -13.29 -20.98
C GLY A 678 42.95 -12.55 -21.37
N PHE A 679 42.62 -11.46 -20.67
CA PHE A 679 41.49 -10.59 -20.96
C PHE A 679 41.85 -9.37 -21.83
N GLY A 680 43.11 -9.27 -22.30
CA GLY A 680 43.55 -8.12 -23.10
C GLY A 680 43.61 -6.79 -22.32
N LEU A 681 43.66 -6.85 -20.99
CA LEU A 681 43.79 -5.67 -20.13
C LEU A 681 45.27 -5.30 -19.98
N HIS A 682 45.59 -4.04 -20.31
CA HIS A 682 46.95 -3.49 -20.26
C HIS A 682 47.08 -2.49 -19.11
N SER A 683 48.15 -2.60 -18.33
CA SER A 683 48.48 -1.57 -17.32
C SER A 683 49.10 -0.33 -17.96
N ASP A 684 49.13 0.79 -17.24
CA ASP A 684 49.86 2.00 -17.66
C ASP A 684 51.32 1.73 -18.02
N GLU A 685 51.97 0.78 -17.34
CA GLU A 685 53.32 0.36 -17.65
C GLU A 685 53.38 -0.47 -18.95
N ASP A 686 52.39 -1.34 -19.19
CA ASP A 686 52.26 -2.09 -20.45
C ASP A 686 52.02 -1.13 -21.63
N LEU A 687 51.20 -0.10 -21.43
CA LEU A 687 50.93 0.96 -22.41
C LEU A 687 52.15 1.84 -22.64
N ARG A 688 52.87 2.27 -21.58
CA ARG A 688 54.11 3.05 -21.71
C ARG A 688 55.22 2.27 -22.42
N LYS A 689 55.31 0.95 -22.24
CA LYS A 689 56.25 0.08 -22.99
C LYS A 689 55.80 -0.19 -24.43
N ALA A 690 54.51 -0.03 -24.73
CA ALA A 690 53.96 -0.17 -26.08
C ALA A 690 54.08 1.12 -26.91
N VAL A 691 54.37 2.28 -26.30
CA VAL A 691 54.75 3.50 -27.02
C VAL A 691 56.18 3.32 -27.54
N PRO A 692 56.42 3.32 -28.87
CA PRO A 692 57.77 3.28 -29.42
C PRO A 692 58.55 4.53 -29.00
N ASP A 693 59.87 4.42 -28.79
CA ASP A 693 60.84 5.49 -28.46
C ASP A 693 60.89 6.69 -29.44
N ALA A 694 59.90 6.87 -30.32
CA ALA A 694 59.90 7.85 -31.41
C ALA A 694 59.42 9.27 -31.03
N PHE A 695 59.14 9.57 -29.75
CA PHE A 695 58.74 10.92 -29.31
C PHE A 695 59.50 11.45 -28.09
N HIS A 696 60.76 11.02 -27.90
CA HIS A 696 61.73 11.78 -27.12
C HIS A 696 62.57 12.64 -28.06
N GLY A 697 62.03 13.78 -28.46
CA GLY A 697 62.71 14.80 -29.25
C GLY A 697 61.93 16.12 -29.27
N GLU A 698 62.42 17.07 -28.46
CA GLU A 698 62.03 18.48 -28.23
C GLU A 698 60.87 18.78 -27.27
#